data_AF-A0A8H2WFE1-F1
#
_entry.id   AF-A0A8H2WFE1-F1
#
_cell.length_a   1.000
_cell.length_b   1.000
_cell.length_c   1.000
_cell.angle_alpha   90.00
_cell.angle_beta   90.00
_cell.angle_gamma   90.00
#
_symmetry.space_group_name_H-M   'P 1'
#
loop_
_entity.id
_entity.type
_entity.pdbx_description
1 polymer ?
#
loop_
_entity_poly.entity_id
_entity_poly.type
_entity_poly.pdbx_seq_one_letter_code
_entity_poly.pdbx_strand_id
1 'polypeptide(L)'
;MPPKFQSKFISTYAKLLQTPATVPPTEKRFWDDVFCLSPDISWLRDKMSGLGRAGLLGTHQHVITAIFAAAKDEFDTPRTTAKDEITPVELSPNNTTLQTTMGDQDKAHVANSNGSDGQDATSVLRRMNAARTLQAVAQAVLAIPGITGWEIMDVMAGGVGVSDAVFTELVGSLMDTMGNDHESDEMRHSALQLTLALTCGFGQLSPGAYLLAQDMFPAIVSLIRSPTTTRYSFEAFLLLAILANYHRADAASLNPYLKHIQETDDTVLIHGLLWVTRYACSRSVKYSRFFSTHTSHFAYINDRAYRDIHDDTPPSFTSTMSSIFSAFRPAAAPPPMKELFAGQPIEASVVLFPFFEYMSRNRVFRAMLAETIHPDPIKSQSRPTSPRLQTTRPPLGSPKNTGTPLGSPRLRPSSLIMAGRTASMASIVQKAHANAQLHQNVRCVPEFVSLASYILAHAGSTSSGAGREEAYAGLILDILEQCVADEGIMRAMCSPPTEGDSAVWLCRQRLPLLPLRIGPAPLICSIIDVCILYLRHNLSKKLDSGAYVTCLNIIHRTVFFLQVERVRIEYHWNELWRTIIATLVFVLAKQDVVASGTIPIEQIIVGIVQVLDLAVACADGFLPTPEAVHQLVYEMVRASPTLQQLKEREQSEKYKHSLQDLLMTIEFYEDQLEGTNSADNVMRVLAREIERDGVHGVSTREREEPVSVEYLDSQMASRALIFLPALFDLVNGATVLSARAQTFNGVGGSGAWWPNDLHHFPESVKRNLSDLLFSEKGLGLSSYRYNLGGGGLGVSTPARAPETFYVSQGVYNWSADAQGLYFLKAAADRGVPQLTAFVNSGPRDFTTNGQSCGGLFKTGTEAGYAQYIADTLDHIINTLRIPVSYLSPFNEPDNSFGPVPCGQEGMQTNPNQRAAVINGIYNKLVTKGLQSKVGIMADESSNLGLAQNEYASWLPQVLDKIAVICHHTYDFPTDANYLSYVNYVKSIAPNKETWMSEVCCSVGAADASDRKWSGGYDPTIRGGLHFATMMMQSFIVVQETHYDFWTLLSSMIGCSPLGNPSCVNSINTSGWQDGLIYYDPNYAQNGNFALYLTKHYWTMKHFGNFVKPGFVRHAVDGSNTRILAVESDTAFTLLAINPYTTQTTIPVSFQDTSLRLQATHTYRTSATEDFASVGLPVLSNGSWSLILAPTSLTTWVFSKVK
;
A
#
# COMPACT_ATOMS: atom_id res chain seq x y z
N MET A 1 28.64 -16.06 -6.24
CA MET A 1 29.48 -17.22 -5.87
C MET A 1 29.50 -18.20 -7.07
N PRO A 2 30.60 -18.94 -7.36
CA PRO A 2 30.60 -19.92 -8.45
C PRO A 2 29.71 -21.15 -8.13
N PRO A 3 28.96 -21.72 -9.10
CA PRO A 3 27.97 -22.80 -8.91
C PRO A 3 28.49 -24.06 -8.19
N LYS A 4 29.79 -24.35 -8.33
CA LYS A 4 30.46 -25.51 -7.70
C LYS A 4 30.46 -25.44 -6.17
N PHE A 5 30.44 -24.25 -5.58
CA PHE A 5 30.52 -24.06 -4.12
C PHE A 5 29.15 -24.16 -3.43
N GLN A 6 28.06 -23.73 -4.07
CA GLN A 6 26.71 -23.85 -3.51
C GLN A 6 26.16 -25.29 -3.64
N SER A 7 26.48 -26.00 -4.73
CA SER A 7 26.29 -27.45 -4.82
C SER A 7 27.10 -28.22 -3.77
N LYS A 8 28.32 -27.74 -3.42
CA LYS A 8 29.11 -28.28 -2.31
C LYS A 8 28.43 -28.03 -0.97
N PHE A 9 27.87 -26.84 -0.73
CA PHE A 9 27.11 -26.51 0.50
C PHE A 9 25.93 -27.47 0.66
N ILE A 10 25.05 -27.56 -0.34
CA ILE A 10 23.92 -28.48 -0.27
C ILE A 10 24.35 -29.92 -0.20
N SER A 11 25.34 -30.35 -0.97
CA SER A 11 25.80 -31.72 -0.87
C SER A 11 26.31 -32.02 0.53
N THR A 12 26.97 -31.07 1.20
CA THR A 12 27.47 -31.25 2.55
C THR A 12 26.32 -31.31 3.56
N TYR A 13 25.40 -30.35 3.57
CA TYR A 13 24.26 -30.35 4.49
C TYR A 13 23.25 -31.47 4.20
N ALA A 14 23.00 -31.79 2.93
CA ALA A 14 22.15 -32.90 2.55
C ALA A 14 22.74 -34.24 3.00
N LYS A 15 24.06 -34.44 2.89
CA LYS A 15 24.74 -35.65 3.43
C LYS A 15 24.66 -35.72 4.94
N LEU A 16 24.89 -34.61 5.63
CA LEU A 16 24.74 -34.51 7.08
C LEU A 16 23.30 -34.87 7.50
N LEU A 17 22.29 -34.40 6.77
CA LEU A 17 20.87 -34.61 7.04
C LEU A 17 20.26 -35.84 6.33
N GLN A 18 21.07 -36.68 5.67
CA GLN A 18 20.57 -37.79 4.83
C GLN A 18 20.18 -39.03 5.64
N THR A 19 20.96 -39.33 6.69
CA THR A 19 20.80 -40.56 7.48
C THR A 19 20.81 -40.23 8.97
N PRO A 20 19.85 -40.75 9.76
CA PRO A 20 19.81 -40.64 11.22
C PRO A 20 21.04 -41.17 11.98
N ALA A 21 21.92 -41.91 11.31
CA ALA A 21 23.12 -42.51 11.91
C ALA A 21 24.41 -41.76 11.54
N THR A 22 24.30 -40.61 10.87
CA THR A 22 25.45 -39.84 10.38
C THR A 22 26.12 -39.14 11.56
N VAL A 23 27.29 -39.64 12.00
CA VAL A 23 28.10 -38.95 13.00
C VAL A 23 28.65 -37.66 12.39
N PRO A 24 28.31 -36.46 12.92
CA PRO A 24 28.79 -35.20 12.39
C PRO A 24 30.33 -35.11 12.52
N PRO A 25 31.04 -34.52 11.56
CA PRO A 25 32.48 -34.32 11.67
C PRO A 25 32.83 -33.42 12.86
N THR A 26 33.83 -33.82 13.65
CA THR A 26 34.36 -33.04 14.78
C THR A 26 35.57 -32.18 14.40
N GLU A 27 36.08 -32.33 13.18
CA GLU A 27 37.25 -31.60 12.70
C GLU A 27 36.91 -30.13 12.39
N LYS A 28 37.60 -29.19 13.05
CA LYS A 28 37.44 -27.74 12.81
C LYS A 28 37.57 -27.37 11.33
N ARG A 29 38.52 -27.99 10.63
CA ARG A 29 38.78 -27.74 9.20
C ARG A 29 37.57 -28.07 8.31
N PHE A 30 36.77 -29.07 8.68
CA PHE A 30 35.55 -29.38 7.94
C PHE A 30 34.56 -28.21 8.02
N TRP A 31 34.32 -27.69 9.23
CA TRP A 31 33.39 -26.59 9.46
C TRP A 31 33.91 -25.25 8.90
N ASP A 32 35.22 -25.00 8.98
CA ASP A 32 35.87 -23.87 8.31
C ASP A 32 35.56 -23.87 6.80
N ASP A 33 35.66 -25.05 6.17
CA ASP A 33 35.34 -25.24 4.75
C ASP A 33 33.83 -25.11 4.47
N VAL A 34 32.97 -25.53 5.41
CA VAL A 34 31.51 -25.37 5.30
C VAL A 34 31.13 -23.89 5.32
N PHE A 35 31.65 -23.11 6.28
CA PHE A 35 31.30 -21.70 6.42
C PHE A 35 31.98 -20.80 5.37
N CYS A 36 32.98 -21.28 4.65
CA CYS A 36 33.44 -20.62 3.43
C CYS A 36 32.37 -20.61 2.32
N LEU A 37 31.35 -21.46 2.43
CA LEU A 37 30.24 -21.57 1.48
C LEU A 37 29.05 -20.73 1.99
N SER A 38 28.40 -20.01 1.08
CA SER A 38 27.27 -19.16 1.46
C SER A 38 26.01 -20.00 1.59
N PRO A 39 25.33 -19.97 2.75
CA PRO A 39 24.18 -20.81 2.99
C PRO A 39 22.96 -20.33 2.23
N ASP A 40 22.21 -21.29 1.72
CA ASP A 40 20.85 -21.09 1.24
C ASP A 40 19.90 -21.26 2.42
N ILE A 41 19.55 -20.12 3.05
CA ILE A 41 18.79 -20.07 4.30
C ILE A 41 17.42 -20.72 4.12
N SER A 42 16.72 -20.39 3.04
CA SER A 42 15.39 -20.94 2.74
C SER A 42 15.46 -22.45 2.50
N TRP A 43 16.43 -22.93 1.69
CA TRP A 43 16.57 -24.37 1.48
C TRP A 43 16.91 -25.11 2.78
N LEU A 44 17.85 -24.59 3.57
CA LEU A 44 18.27 -25.25 4.81
C LEU A 44 17.12 -25.28 5.83
N ARG A 45 16.40 -24.16 5.96
CA ARG A 45 15.18 -24.05 6.77
C ARG A 45 14.15 -25.06 6.31
N ASP A 46 13.75 -25.04 5.05
CA ASP A 46 12.68 -25.90 4.51
C ASP A 46 13.06 -27.38 4.61
N LYS A 47 14.33 -27.72 4.38
CA LYS A 47 14.84 -29.08 4.50
C LYS A 47 14.76 -29.58 5.94
N MET A 48 15.12 -28.73 6.92
CA MET A 48 15.01 -29.03 8.34
C MET A 48 13.55 -29.07 8.82
N SER A 49 12.72 -28.09 8.43
CA SER A 49 11.29 -28.07 8.72
C SER A 49 10.56 -29.29 8.16
N GLY A 50 10.96 -29.77 6.98
CA GLY A 50 10.44 -30.99 6.36
C GLY A 50 10.76 -32.29 7.11
N LEU A 51 11.72 -32.29 8.03
CA LEU A 51 11.96 -33.42 8.93
C LEU A 51 10.85 -33.56 9.99
N GLY A 52 10.10 -32.48 10.23
CA GLY A 52 9.06 -32.41 11.25
C GLY A 52 9.60 -32.61 12.67
N ARG A 53 8.67 -32.63 13.64
CA ARG A 53 8.99 -32.77 15.07
C ARG A 53 9.82 -34.04 15.37
N ALA A 54 9.43 -35.18 14.80
CA ALA A 54 10.09 -36.47 15.03
C ALA A 54 11.51 -36.57 14.44
N GLY A 55 11.79 -35.81 13.38
CA GLY A 55 13.13 -35.74 12.80
C GLY A 55 14.03 -34.80 13.60
N LEU A 56 13.55 -33.59 13.89
CA LEU A 56 14.33 -32.55 14.57
C LEU A 56 14.63 -32.88 16.05
N LEU A 57 13.69 -33.51 16.77
CA LEU A 57 13.83 -33.92 18.17
C LEU A 57 14.21 -35.39 18.38
N GLY A 58 14.46 -36.13 17.30
CA GLY A 58 14.69 -37.56 17.39
C GLY A 58 15.83 -37.98 16.48
N THR A 59 15.49 -38.47 15.30
CA THR A 59 16.44 -39.15 14.42
C THR A 59 17.61 -38.27 13.94
N HIS A 60 17.45 -36.95 13.87
CA HIS A 60 18.48 -36.03 13.35
C HIS A 60 18.96 -35.00 14.39
N GLN A 61 18.54 -35.12 15.66
CA GLN A 61 18.86 -34.15 16.71
C GLN A 61 20.37 -33.89 16.81
N HIS A 62 21.17 -34.95 17.00
CA HIS A 62 22.63 -34.88 17.11
C HIS A 62 23.32 -34.17 15.92
N VAL A 63 22.74 -34.25 14.72
CA VAL A 63 23.26 -33.54 13.53
C VAL A 63 22.94 -32.05 13.60
N ILE A 64 21.72 -31.69 14.00
CA ILE A 64 21.26 -30.30 14.10
C ILE A 64 22.05 -29.58 15.21
N THR A 65 22.24 -30.26 16.35
CA THR A 65 23.09 -29.78 17.45
C THR A 65 24.51 -29.49 16.97
N ALA A 66 25.12 -30.40 16.21
CA ALA A 66 26.48 -30.21 15.71
C ALA A 66 26.58 -29.05 14.71
N ILE A 67 25.59 -28.87 13.83
CA ILE A 67 25.51 -27.73 12.92
C ILE A 67 25.41 -26.41 13.70
N PHE A 68 24.54 -26.37 14.72
CA PHE A 68 24.35 -25.19 15.53
C PHE A 68 25.62 -24.83 16.31
N ALA A 69 26.24 -25.80 16.98
CA ALA A 69 27.48 -25.61 17.72
C ALA A 69 28.61 -25.08 16.83
N ALA A 70 28.84 -25.70 15.67
CA ALA A 70 29.87 -25.24 14.74
C ALA A 70 29.62 -23.83 14.21
N ALA A 71 28.36 -23.49 13.90
CA ALA A 71 28.01 -22.16 13.40
C ALA A 71 28.12 -21.09 14.50
N LYS A 72 27.80 -21.43 15.75
CA LYS A 72 28.04 -20.57 16.90
C LYS A 72 29.54 -20.29 17.06
N ASP A 73 30.36 -21.33 17.10
CA ASP A 73 31.81 -21.18 17.33
C ASP A 73 32.49 -20.31 16.26
N GLU A 74 32.08 -20.44 14.99
CA GLU A 74 32.59 -19.57 13.92
C GLU A 74 32.05 -18.13 14.03
N PHE A 75 30.79 -17.95 14.46
CA PHE A 75 30.21 -16.62 14.70
C PHE A 75 30.92 -15.88 15.85
N ASP A 76 31.29 -16.61 16.90
CA ASP A 76 31.94 -16.10 18.12
C ASP A 76 33.42 -15.75 17.93
N THR A 77 34.01 -16.12 16.79
CA THR A 77 35.45 -15.89 16.55
C THR A 77 35.76 -14.37 16.52
N PRO A 78 36.63 -13.85 17.41
CA PRO A 78 36.95 -12.44 17.48
C PRO A 78 37.59 -11.93 16.18
N ARG A 79 37.24 -10.71 15.77
CA ARG A 79 37.98 -10.00 14.73
C ARG A 79 39.38 -9.70 15.26
N THR A 80 40.42 -10.23 14.64
CA THR A 80 41.79 -9.89 15.00
C THR A 80 42.01 -8.42 14.64
N THR A 81 41.86 -7.54 15.62
CA THR A 81 42.30 -6.16 15.48
C THR A 81 43.82 -6.20 15.40
N ALA A 82 44.38 -5.62 14.34
CA ALA A 82 45.78 -5.25 14.30
C ALA A 82 46.04 -4.30 15.49
N LYS A 83 46.51 -4.86 16.60
CA LYS A 83 47.30 -4.13 17.58
C LYS A 83 48.70 -4.05 17.00
N ASP A 84 49.04 -2.92 16.42
CA ASP A 84 50.39 -2.40 16.56
C ASP A 84 50.32 -0.99 17.12
N GLU A 85 51.22 -0.77 18.06
CA GLU A 85 51.37 0.35 18.97
C GLU A 85 51.39 1.70 18.25
N ILE A 86 50.52 2.63 18.69
CA ILE A 86 50.91 4.04 18.72
C ILE A 86 50.53 4.57 20.11
N THR A 87 51.58 4.77 20.91
CA THR A 87 51.60 5.53 22.16
C THR A 87 50.92 6.90 21.98
N PRO A 88 50.20 7.40 23.00
CA PRO A 88 49.51 8.69 22.89
C PRO A 88 50.55 9.82 22.85
N VAL A 89 50.67 10.49 21.71
CA VAL A 89 51.41 11.75 21.63
C VAL A 89 50.46 12.87 22.03
N GLU A 90 50.79 13.52 23.15
CA GLU A 90 50.20 14.78 23.58
C GLU A 90 50.26 15.82 22.45
N LEU A 91 49.10 16.43 22.16
CA LEU A 91 49.04 17.62 21.33
C LEU A 91 49.65 18.80 22.08
N SER A 92 50.77 19.31 21.59
CA SER A 92 51.16 20.71 21.75
C SER A 92 51.45 21.32 20.37
N PRO A 93 51.05 22.58 20.13
CA PRO A 93 51.07 23.18 18.81
C PRO A 93 52.43 23.83 18.53
N ASN A 94 53.01 23.61 17.34
CA ASN A 94 53.59 24.66 16.49
C ASN A 94 54.40 24.09 15.31
N ASN A 95 54.29 24.84 14.19
CA ASN A 95 55.34 25.13 13.21
C ASN A 95 55.70 24.13 12.09
N THR A 96 55.20 24.49 10.90
CA THR A 96 55.92 24.81 9.64
C THR A 96 56.82 23.79 8.91
N THR A 97 56.69 23.87 7.58
CA THR A 97 57.69 23.71 6.49
C THR A 97 58.00 22.32 5.90
N LEU A 98 57.52 22.13 4.66
CA LEU A 98 58.23 21.88 3.38
C LEU A 98 59.33 20.79 3.26
N GLN A 99 59.27 20.14 2.08
CA GLN A 99 60.37 19.67 1.20
C GLN A 99 60.80 18.19 1.16
N THR A 100 60.38 17.54 0.06
CA THR A 100 61.17 16.90 -1.03
C THR A 100 62.33 15.91 -0.77
N THR A 101 62.37 14.93 -1.68
CA THR A 101 63.51 14.26 -2.37
C THR A 101 63.98 12.84 -1.97
N MET A 102 63.70 11.92 -2.90
CA MET A 102 64.56 10.93 -3.60
C MET A 102 65.75 10.24 -2.90
N GLY A 103 65.89 8.92 -3.16
CA GLY A 103 67.16 8.20 -3.10
C GLY A 103 67.05 6.70 -3.39
N ASP A 104 67.45 6.29 -4.61
CA ASP A 104 67.71 4.93 -5.08
C ASP A 104 68.82 4.20 -4.28
N GLN A 105 68.73 2.86 -4.13
CA GLN A 105 69.73 1.90 -4.64
C GLN A 105 69.39 0.40 -4.41
N ASP A 106 69.23 -0.29 -5.54
CA ASP A 106 69.66 -1.65 -5.92
C ASP A 106 69.61 -2.87 -4.96
N LYS A 107 68.77 -3.84 -5.38
CA LYS A 107 69.06 -5.26 -5.69
C LYS A 107 69.79 -6.13 -4.65
N ALA A 108 69.04 -7.08 -4.08
CA ALA A 108 69.05 -8.50 -4.49
C ALA A 108 68.33 -9.37 -3.44
N HIS A 109 67.16 -9.93 -3.76
CA HIS A 109 66.80 -11.34 -3.60
C HIS A 109 65.30 -11.54 -3.82
N VAL A 110 64.98 -12.27 -4.88
CA VAL A 110 63.67 -12.84 -5.15
C VAL A 110 63.43 -13.97 -4.14
N ALA A 111 62.38 -13.84 -3.31
CA ALA A 111 61.36 -14.86 -3.02
C ALA A 111 60.60 -14.56 -1.71
N ASN A 112 59.27 -14.70 -1.77
CA ASN A 112 58.29 -14.80 -0.68
C ASN A 112 57.91 -13.55 0.14
N SER A 113 56.80 -12.93 -0.25
CA SER A 113 55.86 -12.32 0.70
C SER A 113 54.42 -12.41 0.17
N ASN A 114 53.80 -13.56 0.37
CA ASN A 114 52.34 -13.72 0.40
C ASN A 114 51.96 -14.02 1.85
N GLY A 115 51.15 -13.17 2.49
CA GLY A 115 50.51 -13.53 3.75
C GLY A 115 50.35 -12.36 4.72
N SER A 116 49.34 -11.51 4.50
CA SER A 116 48.68 -10.79 5.59
C SER A 116 47.28 -10.29 5.21
N ASP A 117 47.01 -9.91 3.95
CA ASP A 117 45.68 -9.37 3.55
C ASP A 117 44.61 -10.45 3.25
N GLY A 118 44.98 -11.70 2.96
CA GLY A 118 44.04 -12.76 2.56
C GLY A 118 43.32 -13.48 3.70
N GLN A 119 43.84 -13.39 4.93
CA GLN A 119 43.29 -14.08 6.11
C GLN A 119 42.10 -13.34 6.73
N ASP A 120 42.04 -12.01 6.64
CA ASP A 120 40.97 -11.22 7.25
C ASP A 120 39.64 -11.34 6.48
N ALA A 121 39.67 -11.30 5.14
CA ALA A 121 38.47 -11.40 4.30
C ALA A 121 37.78 -12.79 4.37
N THR A 122 38.57 -13.86 4.48
CA THR A 122 38.03 -15.23 4.59
C THR A 122 37.36 -15.45 5.95
N SER A 123 37.95 -14.91 7.02
CA SER A 123 37.38 -14.94 8.38
C SER A 123 36.03 -14.23 8.43
N VAL A 124 35.94 -13.01 7.88
CA VAL A 124 34.69 -12.23 7.83
C VAL A 124 33.58 -12.95 7.05
N LEU A 125 33.93 -13.57 5.92
CA LEU A 125 32.98 -14.34 5.12
C LEU A 125 32.41 -15.54 5.88
N ARG A 126 33.28 -16.30 6.57
CA ARG A 126 32.86 -17.47 7.35
C ARG A 126 31.93 -17.07 8.48
N ARG A 127 32.27 -16.01 9.22
CA ARG A 127 31.44 -15.46 10.30
C ARG A 127 30.04 -15.05 9.81
N MET A 128 29.94 -14.45 8.62
CA MET A 128 28.66 -14.03 8.03
C MET A 128 27.80 -15.24 7.62
N ASN A 129 28.42 -16.25 7.01
CA ASN A 129 27.73 -17.47 6.61
C ASN A 129 27.33 -18.33 7.83
N ALA A 130 28.11 -18.28 8.90
CA ALA A 130 27.77 -18.89 10.17
C ALA A 130 26.52 -18.24 10.80
N ALA A 131 26.45 -16.91 10.84
CA ALA A 131 25.27 -16.17 11.31
C ALA A 131 23.99 -16.53 10.52
N ARG A 132 24.08 -16.65 9.19
CA ARG A 132 22.97 -17.07 8.33
C ARG A 132 22.55 -18.53 8.54
N THR A 133 23.51 -19.41 8.85
CA THR A 133 23.24 -20.81 9.19
C THR A 133 22.50 -20.89 10.53
N LEU A 134 22.94 -20.13 11.53
CA LEU A 134 22.24 -20.01 12.82
C LEU A 134 20.80 -19.53 12.63
N GLN A 135 20.57 -18.55 11.74
CA GLN A 135 19.23 -18.07 11.42
C GLN A 135 18.33 -19.16 10.83
N ALA A 136 18.83 -19.94 9.86
CA ALA A 136 18.07 -21.02 9.25
C ALA A 136 17.71 -22.13 10.26
N VAL A 137 18.68 -22.52 11.10
CA VAL A 137 18.47 -23.53 12.15
C VAL A 137 17.45 -23.03 13.18
N ALA A 138 17.61 -21.80 13.67
CA ALA A 138 16.68 -21.20 14.61
C ALA A 138 15.25 -21.14 14.02
N GLN A 139 15.10 -20.69 12.79
CA GLN A 139 13.78 -20.64 12.13
C GLN A 139 13.15 -22.02 11.98
N ALA A 140 13.92 -23.05 11.61
CA ALA A 140 13.39 -24.40 11.43
C ALA A 140 12.98 -25.07 12.75
N VAL A 141 13.78 -24.91 13.80
CA VAL A 141 13.53 -25.50 15.13
C VAL A 141 12.37 -24.77 15.82
N LEU A 142 12.36 -23.44 15.77
CA LEU A 142 11.36 -22.64 16.48
C LEU A 142 9.99 -22.62 15.78
N ALA A 143 9.92 -23.04 14.51
CA ALA A 143 8.67 -23.24 13.80
C ALA A 143 7.95 -24.57 14.16
N ILE A 144 8.54 -25.44 14.98
CA ILE A 144 7.89 -26.69 15.41
C ILE A 144 6.66 -26.37 16.28
N PRO A 145 5.44 -26.82 15.89
CA PRO A 145 4.24 -26.57 16.68
C PRO A 145 4.35 -27.17 18.10
N GLY A 146 4.16 -26.32 19.11
CA GLY A 146 4.15 -26.72 20.52
C GLY A 146 5.49 -27.24 21.03
N ILE A 147 6.62 -26.76 20.48
CA ILE A 147 7.95 -27.07 21.01
C ILE A 147 8.12 -26.44 22.40
N THR A 148 8.76 -27.18 23.31
CA THR A 148 9.01 -26.74 24.69
C THR A 148 10.42 -26.19 24.86
N GLY A 149 10.64 -25.40 25.92
CA GLY A 149 11.95 -24.76 26.15
C GLY A 149 13.11 -25.73 26.33
N TRP A 150 12.88 -26.85 27.03
CA TRP A 150 13.90 -27.89 27.20
C TRP A 150 14.20 -28.63 25.87
N GLU A 151 13.20 -28.83 25.00
CA GLU A 151 13.40 -29.41 23.67
C GLU A 151 14.25 -28.50 22.78
N ILE A 152 14.06 -27.17 22.86
CA ILE A 152 14.92 -26.20 22.17
C ILE A 152 16.36 -26.30 22.69
N MET A 153 16.55 -26.34 24.01
CA MET A 153 17.88 -26.47 24.64
C MET A 153 18.54 -27.79 24.24
N ASP A 154 17.78 -28.87 24.17
CA ASP A 154 18.29 -30.20 23.83
C ASP A 154 18.72 -30.29 22.35
N VAL A 155 17.98 -29.64 21.44
CA VAL A 155 18.32 -29.62 20.00
C VAL A 155 19.43 -28.64 19.68
N MET A 156 19.36 -27.41 20.19
CA MET A 156 20.29 -26.35 19.81
C MET A 156 21.58 -26.42 20.63
N ALA A 157 21.52 -26.70 21.93
CA ALA A 157 22.69 -26.71 22.81
C ALA A 157 23.23 -28.11 23.14
N GLY A 158 22.56 -29.18 22.70
CA GLY A 158 23.01 -30.56 22.94
C GLY A 158 22.75 -31.07 24.36
N GLY A 159 21.80 -30.43 25.05
CA GLY A 159 21.34 -30.84 26.37
C GLY A 159 21.17 -29.66 27.32
N VAL A 160 20.23 -29.81 28.26
CA VAL A 160 19.94 -28.79 29.28
C VAL A 160 21.16 -28.51 30.19
N GLY A 161 22.05 -29.48 30.40
CA GLY A 161 23.25 -29.30 31.22
C GLY A 161 24.34 -28.41 30.60
N VAL A 162 24.26 -28.12 29.29
CA VAL A 162 25.25 -27.31 28.55
C VAL A 162 24.62 -26.04 27.96
N SER A 163 23.29 -25.90 28.02
CA SER A 163 22.56 -24.77 27.43
C SER A 163 22.94 -23.41 28.02
N ASP A 164 23.28 -23.37 29.31
CA ASP A 164 23.71 -22.14 29.97
C ASP A 164 24.95 -21.53 29.29
N ALA A 165 25.98 -22.33 29.04
CA ALA A 165 27.20 -21.87 28.37
C ALA A 165 26.90 -21.46 26.92
N VAL A 166 26.19 -22.32 26.17
CA VAL A 166 25.94 -22.13 24.74
C VAL A 166 25.15 -20.84 24.45
N PHE A 167 24.02 -20.63 25.14
CA PHE A 167 23.19 -19.47 24.89
C PHE A 167 23.76 -18.18 25.50
N THR A 168 24.45 -18.26 26.64
CA THR A 168 25.12 -17.08 27.22
C THR A 168 26.20 -16.55 26.28
N GLU A 169 27.05 -17.42 25.74
CA GLU A 169 28.08 -17.02 24.78
C GLU A 169 27.48 -16.46 23.49
N LEU A 170 26.47 -17.12 22.92
CA LEU A 170 25.81 -16.66 21.69
C LEU A 170 25.15 -15.29 21.85
N VAL A 171 24.43 -15.06 22.95
CA VAL A 171 23.80 -13.75 23.23
C VAL A 171 24.87 -12.67 23.39
N GLY A 172 25.99 -12.97 24.07
CA GLY A 172 27.12 -12.05 24.19
C GLY A 172 27.70 -11.66 22.84
N SER A 173 27.96 -12.63 21.96
CA SER A 173 28.46 -12.36 20.60
C SER A 173 27.49 -11.56 19.73
N LEU A 174 26.17 -11.79 19.86
CA LEU A 174 25.15 -11.01 19.17
C LEU A 174 25.17 -9.55 19.64
N MET A 175 25.26 -9.33 20.94
CA MET A 175 25.36 -7.99 21.54
C MET A 175 26.60 -7.24 21.05
N ASP A 176 27.76 -7.86 21.17
CA ASP A 176 29.03 -7.28 20.77
C ASP A 176 29.02 -6.92 19.28
N THR A 177 28.48 -7.80 18.44
CA THR A 177 28.39 -7.59 16.99
C THR A 177 27.44 -6.44 16.64
N MET A 178 26.24 -6.39 17.23
CA MET A 178 25.28 -5.32 16.97
C MET A 178 25.79 -3.95 17.43
N GLY A 179 26.44 -3.91 18.61
CA GLY A 179 26.93 -2.70 19.25
C GLY A 179 28.23 -2.15 18.69
N ASN A 180 29.00 -2.94 17.94
CA ASN A 180 30.31 -2.56 17.42
C ASN A 180 30.20 -1.67 16.17
N ASP A 181 30.49 -0.39 16.31
CA ASP A 181 30.48 0.57 15.19
C ASP A 181 31.60 0.35 14.15
N HIS A 182 32.58 -0.50 14.44
CA HIS A 182 33.65 -0.85 13.50
C HIS A 182 33.32 -2.13 12.71
N GLU A 183 32.19 -2.78 13.03
CA GLU A 183 31.64 -3.91 12.31
C GLU A 183 30.87 -3.44 11.06
N SER A 184 30.82 -4.26 10.01
CA SER A 184 30.08 -3.91 8.78
C SER A 184 28.57 -3.75 9.04
N ASP A 185 27.91 -2.81 8.36
CA ASP A 185 26.46 -2.59 8.46
C ASP A 185 25.66 -3.88 8.20
N GLU A 186 26.10 -4.69 7.24
CA GLU A 186 25.46 -5.96 6.88
C GLU A 186 25.57 -7.00 8.00
N MET A 187 26.72 -7.06 8.70
CA MET A 187 26.92 -8.00 9.81
C MET A 187 26.11 -7.57 11.04
N ARG A 188 26.11 -6.27 11.33
CA ARG A 188 25.29 -5.67 12.39
C ARG A 188 23.80 -5.92 12.15
N HIS A 189 23.34 -5.78 10.91
CA HIS A 189 21.96 -6.11 10.51
C HIS A 189 21.67 -7.61 10.58
N SER A 190 22.59 -8.47 10.14
CA SER A 190 22.44 -9.91 10.24
C SER A 190 22.34 -10.39 11.69
N ALA A 191 23.10 -9.78 12.61
CA ALA A 191 22.98 -10.04 14.04
C ALA A 191 21.61 -9.60 14.58
N LEU A 192 21.14 -8.39 14.22
CA LEU A 192 19.80 -7.91 14.58
C LEU A 192 18.69 -8.87 14.12
N GLN A 193 18.78 -9.36 12.88
CA GLN A 193 17.82 -10.31 12.30
C GLN A 193 17.84 -11.69 12.99
N LEU A 194 19.03 -12.19 13.34
CA LEU A 194 19.17 -13.43 14.09
C LEU A 194 18.61 -13.28 15.51
N THR A 195 18.91 -12.19 16.20
CA THR A 195 18.35 -11.89 17.52
C THR A 195 16.83 -11.81 17.45
N LEU A 196 16.27 -11.07 16.50
CA LEU A 196 14.82 -11.00 16.29
C LEU A 196 14.20 -12.39 16.08
N ALA A 197 14.80 -13.23 15.23
CA ALA A 197 14.32 -14.58 14.98
C ALA A 197 14.33 -15.46 16.25
N LEU A 198 15.41 -15.39 17.05
CA LEU A 198 15.53 -16.10 18.32
C LEU A 198 14.52 -15.60 19.35
N THR A 199 14.41 -14.28 19.54
CA THR A 199 13.46 -13.69 20.49
C THR A 199 12.02 -14.02 20.13
N CYS A 200 11.67 -13.91 18.83
CA CYS A 200 10.36 -14.26 18.32
C CYS A 200 10.03 -15.75 18.51
N GLY A 201 10.98 -16.64 18.18
CA GLY A 201 10.75 -18.07 18.20
C GLY A 201 10.83 -18.69 19.60
N PHE A 202 11.64 -18.15 20.50
CA PHE A 202 11.63 -18.57 21.92
C PHE A 202 10.32 -18.18 22.61
N GLY A 203 9.69 -17.07 22.21
CA GLY A 203 8.42 -16.63 22.77
C GLY A 203 8.51 -16.40 24.28
N GLN A 204 7.94 -17.30 25.09
CA GLN A 204 7.96 -17.27 26.56
C GLN A 204 8.65 -18.52 27.16
N LEU A 205 9.38 -19.28 26.34
CA LEU A 205 10.04 -20.54 26.71
C LEU A 205 11.40 -20.28 27.34
N SER A 206 11.85 -21.17 28.22
CA SER A 206 13.08 -21.03 29.02
C SER A 206 14.34 -20.48 28.31
N PRO A 207 14.65 -20.75 27.02
CA PRO A 207 15.80 -20.14 26.34
C PRO A 207 15.73 -18.61 26.21
N GLY A 208 14.54 -18.01 26.22
CA GLY A 208 14.40 -16.56 26.17
C GLY A 208 14.94 -15.86 27.43
N ALA A 209 15.10 -16.57 28.54
CA ALA A 209 15.72 -16.03 29.75
C ALA A 209 17.18 -15.59 29.52
N TYR A 210 17.91 -16.21 28.59
CA TYR A 210 19.29 -15.81 28.27
C TYR A 210 19.35 -14.44 27.58
N LEU A 211 18.31 -14.07 26.81
CA LEU A 211 18.17 -12.74 26.19
C LEU A 211 17.84 -11.64 27.22
N LEU A 212 17.30 -12.03 28.38
CA LEU A 212 17.08 -11.13 29.51
C LEU A 212 18.28 -11.05 30.46
N ALA A 213 19.07 -12.12 30.55
CA ALA A 213 20.22 -12.20 31.46
C ALA A 213 21.35 -11.24 31.07
N GLN A 214 21.45 -10.87 29.80
CA GLN A 214 22.40 -9.89 29.29
C GLN A 214 21.68 -8.69 28.70
N ASP A 215 22.17 -7.49 29.02
CA ASP A 215 21.53 -6.23 28.64
C ASP A 215 21.88 -5.81 27.21
N MET A 216 21.05 -6.19 26.24
CA MET A 216 21.23 -5.83 24.82
C MET A 216 20.88 -4.36 24.52
N PHE A 217 20.34 -3.60 25.47
CA PHE A 217 19.84 -2.24 25.24
C PHE A 217 20.90 -1.30 24.61
N PRO A 218 22.15 -1.23 25.10
CA PRO A 218 23.17 -0.36 24.51
C PRO A 218 23.49 -0.72 23.05
N ALA A 219 23.51 -2.01 22.72
CA ALA A 219 23.78 -2.48 21.36
C ALA A 219 22.66 -2.09 20.39
N ILE A 220 21.40 -2.21 20.84
CA ILE A 220 20.24 -1.82 20.03
C ILE A 220 20.16 -0.30 19.86
N VAL A 221 20.46 0.47 20.90
CA VAL A 221 20.53 1.94 20.81
C VAL A 221 21.66 2.39 19.87
N SER A 222 22.80 1.70 19.87
CA SER A 222 23.89 1.93 18.91
C SER A 222 23.42 1.77 17.45
N LEU A 223 22.64 0.72 17.15
CA LEU A 223 22.04 0.52 15.82
C LEU A 223 21.10 1.65 15.41
N ILE A 224 20.34 2.20 16.36
CA ILE A 224 19.37 3.28 16.08
C ILE A 224 20.10 4.61 15.84
N ARG A 225 21.17 4.87 16.60
CA ARG A 225 21.91 6.14 16.56
C ARG A 225 22.93 6.24 15.44
N SER A 226 23.49 5.12 14.99
CA SER A 226 24.50 5.15 13.92
C SER A 226 23.86 5.59 12.58
N PRO A 227 24.41 6.60 11.89
CA PRO A 227 23.87 7.11 10.63
C PRO A 227 23.78 6.06 9.50
N THR A 228 24.62 5.02 9.55
CA THR A 228 24.69 3.98 8.51
C THR A 228 23.64 2.87 8.73
N THR A 229 23.21 2.67 9.98
CA THR A 229 22.26 1.64 10.39
C THR A 229 20.88 2.18 10.80
N THR A 230 20.66 3.51 10.79
CA THR A 230 19.34 4.14 11.07
C THR A 230 18.21 3.62 10.17
N ARG A 231 18.52 3.12 8.98
CA ARG A 231 17.53 2.45 8.09
C ARG A 231 16.89 1.19 8.71
N TYR A 232 17.55 0.58 9.69
CA TYR A 232 17.10 -0.62 10.41
C TYR A 232 16.42 -0.30 11.74
N SER A 233 16.19 0.99 12.07
CA SER A 233 15.61 1.40 13.35
C SER A 233 14.22 0.79 13.61
N PHE A 234 13.43 0.52 12.56
CA PHE A 234 12.14 -0.17 12.70
C PHE A 234 12.29 -1.55 13.35
N GLU A 235 13.24 -2.36 12.87
CA GLU A 235 13.53 -3.70 13.38
C GLU A 235 14.13 -3.64 14.78
N ALA A 236 15.01 -2.66 15.04
CA ALA A 236 15.62 -2.42 16.33
C ALA A 236 14.58 -2.05 17.42
N PHE A 237 13.63 -1.15 17.12
CA PHE A 237 12.54 -0.82 18.05
C PHE A 237 11.59 -2.01 18.27
N LEU A 238 11.33 -2.80 17.22
CA LEU A 238 10.53 -4.01 17.35
C LEU A 238 11.19 -5.02 18.28
N LEU A 239 12.51 -5.24 18.15
CA LEU A 239 13.27 -6.12 19.04
C LEU A 239 13.15 -5.67 20.50
N LEU A 240 13.34 -4.38 20.78
CA LEU A 240 13.18 -3.82 22.13
C LEU A 240 11.80 -4.09 22.71
N ALA A 241 10.75 -3.88 21.92
CA ALA A 241 9.38 -4.11 22.38
C ALA A 241 9.08 -5.59 22.66
N ILE A 242 9.62 -6.50 21.86
CA ILE A 242 9.46 -7.95 22.08
C ILE A 242 10.20 -8.39 23.36
N LEU A 243 11.45 -7.94 23.55
CA LEU A 243 12.24 -8.24 24.75
C LEU A 243 11.56 -7.70 26.02
N ALA A 244 11.00 -6.50 25.97
CA ALA A 244 10.25 -5.91 27.06
C ALA A 244 8.98 -6.70 27.46
N ASN A 245 8.43 -7.50 26.54
CA ASN A 245 7.23 -8.31 26.81
C ASN A 245 7.51 -9.74 27.25
N TYR A 246 8.78 -10.11 27.42
CA TYR A 246 9.15 -11.43 27.93
C TYR A 246 8.82 -11.58 29.43
N HIS A 247 8.13 -12.67 29.81
CA HIS A 247 7.54 -12.98 31.13
C HIS A 247 6.79 -11.82 31.81
N ARG A 248 6.18 -10.94 31.03
CA ARG A 248 5.49 -9.74 31.56
C ARG A 248 4.41 -10.07 32.61
N ALA A 249 3.64 -11.14 32.40
CA ALA A 249 2.57 -11.54 33.31
C ALA A 249 3.06 -11.97 34.71
N ASP A 250 4.24 -12.60 34.77
CA ASP A 250 4.70 -13.34 35.94
C ASP A 250 5.92 -12.69 36.61
N ALA A 251 6.68 -11.87 35.88
CA ALA A 251 7.98 -11.35 36.33
C ALA A 251 8.33 -9.96 35.75
N ALA A 252 7.35 -9.09 35.49
CA ALA A 252 7.59 -7.76 34.91
C ALA A 252 8.64 -6.92 35.65
N SER A 253 8.70 -6.99 36.98
CA SER A 253 9.66 -6.24 37.80
C SER A 253 11.12 -6.71 37.61
N LEU A 254 11.32 -7.89 37.03
CA LEU A 254 12.64 -8.48 36.77
C LEU A 254 13.11 -8.27 35.33
N ASN A 255 12.28 -7.72 34.43
CA ASN A 255 12.64 -7.50 33.03
C ASN A 255 13.42 -6.17 32.87
N PRO A 256 14.72 -6.21 32.51
CA PRO A 256 15.55 -5.00 32.43
C PRO A 256 15.13 -4.06 31.29
N TYR A 257 14.55 -4.57 30.20
CA TYR A 257 14.14 -3.75 29.06
C TYR A 257 12.90 -2.91 29.37
N LEU A 258 11.98 -3.42 30.20
CA LEU A 258 10.86 -2.62 30.71
C LEU A 258 11.37 -1.44 31.54
N LYS A 259 12.38 -1.69 32.38
CA LYS A 259 13.03 -0.65 33.18
C LYS A 259 13.72 0.38 32.28
N HIS A 260 14.49 -0.06 31.28
CA HIS A 260 15.13 0.84 30.31
C HIS A 260 14.13 1.70 29.53
N ILE A 261 13.04 1.11 29.03
CA ILE A 261 11.97 1.86 28.35
C ILE A 261 11.33 2.86 29.31
N GLN A 262 11.12 2.49 30.58
CA GLN A 262 10.52 3.39 31.57
C GLN A 262 11.45 4.55 31.98
N GLU A 263 12.75 4.29 32.12
CA GLU A 263 13.73 5.22 32.67
C GLU A 263 14.43 6.08 31.61
N THR A 264 14.39 5.71 30.32
CA THR A 264 15.11 6.45 29.28
C THR A 264 14.58 7.87 29.09
N ASP A 265 15.46 8.85 29.18
CA ASP A 265 15.25 10.26 28.85
C ASP A 265 15.93 10.65 27.53
N ASP A 266 16.38 9.65 26.76
CA ASP A 266 17.07 9.83 25.49
C ASP A 266 16.11 10.37 24.42
N THR A 267 16.11 11.69 24.29
CA THR A 267 15.27 12.41 23.33
C THR A 267 15.52 11.96 21.89
N VAL A 268 16.76 11.59 21.52
CA VAL A 268 17.10 11.14 20.17
C VAL A 268 16.46 9.80 19.86
N LEU A 269 16.56 8.84 20.80
CA LEU A 269 15.92 7.53 20.69
C LEU A 269 14.40 7.67 20.56
N ILE A 270 13.78 8.46 21.44
CA ILE A 270 12.34 8.65 21.41
C ILE A 270 11.88 9.37 20.12
N HIS A 271 12.60 10.40 19.66
CA HIS A 271 12.31 11.03 18.37
C HIS A 271 12.43 10.04 17.21
N GLY A 272 13.41 9.13 17.26
CA GLY A 272 13.55 8.02 16.32
C GLY A 272 12.28 7.17 16.26
N LEU A 273 11.73 6.78 17.42
CA LEU A 273 10.48 6.00 17.50
C LEU A 273 9.28 6.76 16.94
N LEU A 274 9.12 8.05 17.29
CA LEU A 274 8.05 8.91 16.76
C LEU A 274 8.14 9.02 15.23
N TRP A 275 9.35 9.14 14.68
CA TRP A 275 9.59 9.22 13.25
C TRP A 275 9.26 7.91 12.53
N VAL A 276 9.74 6.77 13.06
CA VAL A 276 9.45 5.43 12.52
C VAL A 276 7.94 5.15 12.57
N THR A 277 7.28 5.48 13.68
CA THR A 277 5.82 5.31 13.85
C THR A 277 5.05 6.13 12.85
N ARG A 278 5.37 7.43 12.70
CA ARG A 278 4.74 8.30 11.70
C ARG A 278 4.92 7.73 10.29
N TYR A 279 6.13 7.30 9.94
CA TYR A 279 6.44 6.78 8.62
C TYR A 279 5.64 5.51 8.30
N ALA A 280 5.62 4.56 9.23
CA ALA A 280 4.90 3.31 9.10
C ALA A 280 3.36 3.53 9.08
N CYS A 281 2.82 4.38 9.96
CA CYS A 281 1.39 4.74 9.93
C CYS A 281 1.01 5.44 8.62
N SER A 282 1.84 6.36 8.12
CA SER A 282 1.62 7.03 6.83
C SER A 282 1.58 6.03 5.67
N ARG A 283 2.48 5.04 5.66
CA ARG A 283 2.49 3.96 4.67
C ARG A 283 1.22 3.12 4.76
N SER A 284 0.82 2.68 5.96
CA SER A 284 -0.40 1.89 6.18
C SER A 284 -1.65 2.67 5.76
N VAL A 285 -1.74 3.96 6.10
CA VAL A 285 -2.86 4.84 5.73
C VAL A 285 -2.92 5.09 4.23
N LYS A 286 -1.78 5.35 3.58
CA LYS A 286 -1.73 5.50 2.10
C LYS A 286 -2.21 4.24 1.41
N TYR A 287 -1.80 3.06 1.92
CA TYR A 287 -2.29 1.79 1.43
C TYR A 287 -3.82 1.68 1.60
N SER A 288 -4.37 1.90 2.80
CA SER A 288 -5.81 1.86 3.05
C SER A 288 -6.61 2.93 2.25
N ARG A 289 -6.01 4.10 1.95
CA ARG A 289 -6.60 5.17 1.13
C ARG A 289 -6.58 4.91 -0.36
N PHE A 290 -5.53 4.29 -0.87
CA PHE A 290 -5.43 3.94 -2.29
C PHE A 290 -6.56 2.96 -2.66
N PHE A 291 -6.95 2.09 -1.72
CA PHE A 291 -8.17 1.28 -1.81
C PHE A 291 -9.49 2.08 -1.68
N SER A 292 -9.53 3.18 -0.91
CA SER A 292 -10.73 4.02 -0.69
C SER A 292 -11.05 5.00 -1.84
N THR A 293 -10.03 5.66 -2.40
CA THR A 293 -10.19 6.63 -3.51
C THR A 293 -10.65 6.01 -4.83
N HIS A 294 -10.53 4.70 -4.93
CA HIS A 294 -10.94 3.89 -6.07
C HIS A 294 -12.41 3.43 -5.99
N THR A 295 -13.09 3.61 -4.85
CA THR A 295 -14.55 3.40 -4.71
C THR A 295 -15.34 4.72 -4.72
N SER A 296 -14.69 5.88 -4.56
CA SER A 296 -15.37 7.18 -4.42
C SER A 296 -15.67 7.93 -5.73
N HIS A 297 -15.36 7.38 -6.91
CA HIS A 297 -15.92 7.92 -8.18
C HIS A 297 -17.44 7.67 -8.30
N PHE A 298 -18.01 6.81 -7.44
CA PHE A 298 -19.47 6.56 -7.36
C PHE A 298 -20.23 7.52 -6.42
N ALA A 299 -19.54 8.40 -5.68
CA ALA A 299 -20.19 9.26 -4.69
C ALA A 299 -20.76 10.58 -5.26
N TYR A 300 -20.54 10.90 -6.54
CA TYR A 300 -21.09 12.11 -7.17
C TYR A 300 -22.38 11.86 -7.99
N ILE A 301 -22.75 10.60 -8.24
CA ILE A 301 -23.88 10.25 -9.15
C ILE A 301 -25.13 9.77 -8.37
N ASN A 302 -25.03 9.44 -7.08
CA ASN A 302 -26.17 8.95 -6.28
C ASN A 302 -26.78 9.97 -5.31
N ASP A 303 -26.51 11.26 -5.50
CA ASP A 303 -27.08 12.34 -4.68
C ASP A 303 -28.62 12.47 -4.82
N ARG A 304 -29.24 11.86 -5.85
CA ARG A 304 -30.71 11.91 -6.03
C ARG A 304 -31.47 10.78 -5.31
N ALA A 305 -30.83 9.64 -5.03
CA ALA A 305 -31.42 8.55 -4.24
C ALA A 305 -31.05 8.62 -2.75
N TYR A 306 -29.99 9.36 -2.41
CA TYR A 306 -29.57 9.60 -1.02
C TYR A 306 -30.28 10.80 -0.36
N ARG A 307 -30.87 11.69 -1.16
CA ARG A 307 -31.73 12.79 -0.66
C ARG A 307 -33.12 12.33 -0.24
N ASP A 308 -33.61 11.19 -0.74
CA ASP A 308 -34.92 10.64 -0.33
C ASP A 308 -34.86 9.88 1.02
N ILE A 309 -33.73 9.93 1.74
CA ILE A 309 -33.61 9.51 3.16
C ILE A 309 -33.19 10.69 4.05
N HIS A 310 -33.27 11.93 3.55
CA HIS A 310 -33.32 13.13 4.37
C HIS A 310 -34.72 13.74 4.23
N ASP A 311 -35.70 13.03 4.75
CA ASP A 311 -36.91 13.67 5.24
C ASP A 311 -36.54 14.24 6.61
N ASP A 312 -36.46 15.57 6.72
CA ASP A 312 -36.25 16.33 7.96
C ASP A 312 -37.49 16.24 8.89
N THR A 313 -38.17 15.09 8.91
CA THR A 313 -39.12 14.74 9.95
C THR A 313 -38.40 14.05 11.10
N PRO A 314 -38.75 14.39 12.35
CA PRO A 314 -38.04 13.86 13.49
C PRO A 314 -38.22 12.34 13.61
N PRO A 315 -37.14 11.57 13.81
CA PRO A 315 -37.19 10.12 13.77
C PRO A 315 -37.85 9.54 15.03
N SER A 316 -38.90 8.74 14.88
CA SER A 316 -39.47 7.94 15.97
C SER A 316 -38.50 6.81 16.37
N PHE A 317 -38.57 6.32 17.62
CA PHE A 317 -37.76 5.18 18.12
C PHE A 317 -37.82 3.95 17.18
N THR A 318 -38.93 3.78 16.46
CA THR A 318 -39.13 2.73 15.45
C THR A 318 -38.29 2.88 14.18
N SER A 319 -37.86 4.09 13.77
CA SER A 319 -37.07 4.28 12.55
C SER A 319 -35.58 3.98 12.75
N THR A 320 -35.02 4.25 13.94
CA THR A 320 -33.66 3.80 14.31
C THR A 320 -33.63 2.28 14.48
N MET A 321 -34.68 1.68 15.05
CA MET A 321 -34.82 0.22 15.03
C MET A 321 -34.94 -0.30 13.60
N SER A 322 -35.70 0.36 12.71
CA SER A 322 -35.86 -0.06 11.31
C SER A 322 -34.58 0.08 10.49
N SER A 323 -33.74 1.09 10.70
CA SER A 323 -32.45 1.22 10.00
C SER A 323 -31.48 0.13 10.45
N ILE A 324 -31.45 -0.19 11.75
CA ILE A 324 -30.71 -1.31 12.32
C ILE A 324 -31.27 -2.66 11.81
N PHE A 325 -32.59 -2.87 11.81
CA PHE A 325 -33.25 -4.07 11.26
C PHE A 325 -33.13 -4.18 9.74
N SER A 326 -33.00 -3.06 9.01
CA SER A 326 -32.73 -3.05 7.56
C SER A 326 -31.27 -3.39 7.23
N ALA A 327 -30.33 -3.09 8.13
CA ALA A 327 -28.98 -3.66 8.09
C ALA A 327 -28.98 -5.18 8.39
N PHE A 328 -30.08 -5.71 8.94
CA PHE A 328 -30.31 -7.14 9.19
C PHE A 328 -31.26 -7.81 8.16
N ARG A 329 -31.72 -7.11 7.12
CA ARG A 329 -32.37 -7.73 5.94
C ARG A 329 -31.29 -8.15 4.93
N PRO A 330 -31.44 -9.29 4.23
CA PRO A 330 -30.64 -9.56 3.05
C PRO A 330 -31.09 -8.61 1.93
N ALA A 331 -30.58 -7.38 1.95
CA ALA A 331 -30.55 -6.54 0.75
C ALA A 331 -29.59 -7.19 -0.25
N ALA A 332 -29.88 -7.06 -1.55
CA ALA A 332 -29.00 -7.53 -2.63
C ALA A 332 -27.55 -7.13 -2.30
N ALA A 333 -26.69 -8.14 -2.16
CA ALA A 333 -25.37 -7.98 -1.59
C ALA A 333 -24.55 -6.94 -2.38
N PRO A 334 -24.05 -5.86 -1.73
CA PRO A 334 -22.89 -5.16 -2.23
C PRO A 334 -21.73 -6.17 -2.41
N PRO A 335 -20.77 -5.95 -3.32
CA PRO A 335 -19.65 -6.88 -3.51
C PRO A 335 -18.99 -7.19 -2.15
N PRO A 336 -18.49 -8.42 -1.94
CA PRO A 336 -18.07 -8.87 -0.62
C PRO A 336 -16.86 -8.06 -0.14
N MET A 337 -17.12 -7.00 0.63
CA MET A 337 -16.09 -6.16 1.28
C MET A 337 -15.11 -7.00 2.13
N LYS A 338 -15.50 -8.21 2.57
CA LYS A 338 -14.68 -9.09 3.41
C LYS A 338 -13.43 -9.64 2.71
N GLU A 339 -13.46 -9.90 1.40
CA GLU A 339 -12.29 -10.40 0.65
C GLU A 339 -11.31 -9.26 0.31
N LEU A 340 -11.80 -8.03 0.19
CA LEU A 340 -11.02 -6.83 -0.15
C LEU A 340 -10.05 -6.36 0.95
N PHE A 341 -10.24 -6.82 2.19
CA PHE A 341 -9.44 -6.40 3.36
C PHE A 341 -8.67 -7.55 4.04
N ALA A 342 -8.66 -8.77 3.48
CA ALA A 342 -8.06 -9.95 4.11
C ALA A 342 -6.53 -9.86 4.38
N GLY A 343 -5.84 -8.90 3.75
CA GLY A 343 -4.41 -8.60 3.95
C GLY A 343 -4.13 -7.36 4.81
N GLN A 344 -5.15 -6.74 5.40
CA GLN A 344 -4.98 -5.56 6.28
C GLN A 344 -5.10 -5.95 7.76
N PRO A 345 -4.45 -5.22 8.67
CA PRO A 345 -3.48 -4.16 8.42
C PRO A 345 -2.12 -4.71 7.97
N ILE A 346 -1.41 -4.00 7.08
CA ILE A 346 -0.10 -4.43 6.53
C ILE A 346 0.96 -4.61 7.64
N GLU A 347 2.04 -5.32 7.34
CA GLU A 347 3.13 -5.69 8.28
C GLU A 347 3.71 -4.47 9.01
N ALA A 348 3.80 -3.33 8.32
CA ALA A 348 4.31 -2.07 8.89
C ALA A 348 3.52 -1.60 10.13
N SER A 349 2.28 -2.07 10.31
CA SER A 349 1.41 -1.69 11.45
C SER A 349 1.90 -2.28 12.76
N VAL A 350 2.81 -3.28 12.76
CA VAL A 350 3.44 -3.81 13.97
C VAL A 350 4.23 -2.74 14.75
N VAL A 351 4.55 -1.60 14.12
CA VAL A 351 5.13 -0.42 14.79
C VAL A 351 4.29 0.10 15.96
N LEU A 352 2.97 -0.17 15.95
CA LEU A 352 2.08 0.22 17.03
C LEU A 352 2.46 -0.45 18.36
N PHE A 353 3.16 -1.58 18.30
CA PHE A 353 3.62 -2.31 19.47
C PHE A 353 4.73 -1.56 20.24
N PRO A 354 5.90 -1.21 19.66
CA PRO A 354 6.87 -0.35 20.34
C PRO A 354 6.30 1.02 20.70
N PHE A 355 5.39 1.58 19.89
CA PHE A 355 4.71 2.84 20.24
C PHE A 355 3.90 2.72 21.53
N PHE A 356 3.13 1.65 21.69
CA PHE A 356 2.35 1.38 22.90
C PHE A 356 3.23 1.18 24.15
N GLU A 357 4.34 0.44 24.04
CA GLU A 357 5.24 0.21 25.18
C GLU A 357 5.82 1.51 25.73
N TYR A 358 6.29 2.40 24.84
CA TYR A 358 6.78 3.70 25.26
C TYR A 358 5.66 4.61 25.77
N MET A 359 4.50 4.61 25.11
CA MET A 359 3.33 5.39 25.52
C MET A 359 2.87 5.05 26.95
N SER A 360 2.80 3.76 27.29
CA SER A 360 2.32 3.30 28.58
C SER A 360 3.31 3.58 29.73
N ARG A 361 4.63 3.45 29.50
CA ARG A 361 5.62 3.44 30.59
C ARG A 361 6.53 4.65 30.66
N ASN A 362 6.78 5.33 29.54
CA ASN A 362 7.77 6.41 29.49
C ASN A 362 7.11 7.80 29.60
N ARG A 363 7.41 8.53 30.69
CA ARG A 363 6.87 9.89 30.92
C ARG A 363 7.43 10.93 29.95
N VAL A 364 8.71 10.81 29.58
CA VAL A 364 9.38 11.73 28.64
C VAL A 364 8.78 11.56 27.23
N PHE A 365 8.48 10.33 26.84
CA PHE A 365 7.78 10.00 25.60
C PHE A 365 6.42 10.67 25.54
N ARG A 366 5.60 10.58 26.60
CA ARG A 366 4.29 11.24 26.64
C ARG A 366 4.39 12.75 26.57
N ALA A 367 5.34 13.35 27.29
CA ALA A 367 5.60 14.78 27.24
C ALA A 367 5.98 15.24 25.82
N MET A 368 6.94 14.56 25.18
CA MET A 368 7.35 14.89 23.81
C MET A 368 6.26 14.60 22.79
N LEU A 369 5.47 13.55 22.96
CA LEU A 369 4.30 13.28 22.12
C LEU A 369 3.29 14.43 22.23
N ALA A 370 3.01 14.93 23.44
CA ALA A 370 2.14 16.09 23.65
C ALA A 370 2.67 17.34 22.94
N GLU A 371 3.98 17.62 23.04
CA GLU A 371 4.64 18.72 22.31
C GLU A 371 4.47 18.58 20.79
N THR A 372 4.53 17.35 20.27
CA THR A 372 4.31 17.09 18.83
C THR A 372 2.84 17.26 18.39
N ILE A 373 1.89 17.16 19.32
CA ILE A 373 0.46 17.39 19.05
C ILE A 373 0.18 18.88 19.03
N HIS A 374 0.63 19.62 20.04
CA HIS A 374 0.43 21.06 20.12
C HIS A 374 1.57 21.74 20.91
N PRO A 375 2.21 22.80 20.38
CA PRO A 375 3.38 23.42 21.00
C PRO A 375 3.06 24.27 22.23
N ASP A 376 1.83 24.78 22.36
CA ASP A 376 1.38 25.55 23.54
C ASP A 376 -0.01 25.07 24.00
N PRO A 377 -0.10 23.91 24.68
CA PRO A 377 -1.38 23.35 25.10
C PRO A 377 -2.21 24.28 26.00
N ILE A 378 -3.53 24.12 25.98
CA ILE A 378 -4.43 24.85 26.89
C ILE A 378 -3.99 24.72 28.36
N LYS A 379 -3.98 25.83 29.09
CA LYS A 379 -3.59 25.87 30.50
C LYS A 379 -4.78 25.50 31.39
N SER A 380 -4.50 24.81 32.50
CA SER A 380 -5.53 24.44 33.46
C SER A 380 -6.28 25.67 33.96
N GLN A 381 -7.61 25.61 33.92
CA GLN A 381 -8.44 26.60 34.59
C GLN A 381 -8.63 26.13 36.04
N SER A 382 -7.89 26.70 36.98
CA SER A 382 -7.95 26.31 38.40
C SER A 382 -9.39 26.19 38.92
N ARG A 383 -9.71 25.05 39.55
CA ARG A 383 -10.99 24.76 40.22
C ARG A 383 -11.41 25.96 41.09
N PRO A 384 -12.60 26.57 40.92
CA PRO A 384 -13.12 27.48 41.92
C PRO A 384 -13.27 26.68 43.23
N THR A 385 -12.55 27.07 44.27
CA THR A 385 -12.79 26.58 45.62
C THR A 385 -14.23 26.97 46.02
N SER A 386 -14.97 26.00 46.57
CA SER A 386 -16.38 26.11 46.93
C SER A 386 -16.68 27.43 47.70
N PRO A 387 -17.71 28.20 47.33
CA PRO A 387 -18.05 29.40 48.09
C PRO A 387 -18.72 29.00 49.41
N ARG A 388 -18.06 29.31 50.52
CA ARG A 388 -18.71 29.44 51.83
C ARG A 388 -19.81 30.49 51.72
N LEU A 389 -20.96 30.18 52.33
CA LEU A 389 -22.07 31.10 52.61
C LEU A 389 -21.58 32.48 53.06
N GLN A 390 -22.02 33.53 52.37
CA GLN A 390 -22.26 34.83 53.00
C GLN A 390 -23.35 35.62 52.27
N THR A 391 -24.18 36.23 53.10
CA THR A 391 -25.48 36.83 52.87
C THR A 391 -25.41 38.24 52.27
N THR A 392 -26.55 38.67 51.72
CA THR A 392 -27.05 40.06 51.51
C THR A 392 -26.68 40.85 50.25
N ARG A 393 -27.71 41.61 49.84
CA ARG A 393 -28.00 42.34 48.60
C ARG A 393 -27.32 43.75 48.56
N PRO A 394 -27.52 44.59 47.51
CA PRO A 394 -26.49 45.31 46.73
C PRO A 394 -26.43 46.83 47.06
N PRO A 395 -25.68 47.71 46.33
CA PRO A 395 -26.25 48.34 45.12
C PRO A 395 -25.28 48.90 44.03
N LEU A 396 -25.91 49.20 42.89
CA LEU A 396 -25.65 50.08 41.72
C LEU A 396 -24.32 50.88 41.56
N GLY A 397 -23.86 50.91 40.30
CA GLY A 397 -23.13 52.03 39.68
C GLY A 397 -22.65 51.74 38.25
N SER A 398 -23.14 52.48 37.26
CA SER A 398 -22.63 52.56 35.88
C SER A 398 -21.86 53.89 35.69
N PRO A 399 -21.33 54.26 34.51
CA PRO A 399 -20.61 53.53 33.45
C PRO A 399 -19.24 54.21 33.14
N LYS A 400 -18.43 53.70 32.20
CA LYS A 400 -17.76 54.55 31.17
C LYS A 400 -16.94 53.77 30.11
N ASN A 401 -17.14 54.24 28.88
CA ASN A 401 -16.43 54.01 27.62
C ASN A 401 -14.92 54.30 27.68
N THR A 402 -14.18 53.60 26.82
CA THR A 402 -13.23 54.09 25.79
C THR A 402 -12.88 52.85 24.93
N GLY A 403 -12.74 52.83 23.62
CA GLY A 403 -12.46 53.83 22.58
C GLY A 403 -11.63 53.08 21.53
N THR A 404 -12.15 52.94 20.32
CA THR A 404 -11.48 52.35 19.14
C THR A 404 -10.24 53.16 18.72
N PRO A 405 -9.33 52.62 17.88
CA PRO A 405 -9.45 52.95 16.45
C PRO A 405 -9.02 51.87 15.45
N LEU A 406 -9.57 52.04 14.23
CA LEU A 406 -9.34 51.32 12.98
C LEU A 406 -7.92 51.50 12.39
N GLY A 407 -7.54 50.55 11.52
CA GLY A 407 -6.52 50.74 10.47
C GLY A 407 -6.52 49.62 9.41
N SER A 408 -7.16 49.86 8.27
CA SER A 408 -7.07 49.11 6.99
C SER A 408 -5.68 49.24 6.32
N PRO A 409 -5.30 48.56 5.19
CA PRO A 409 -6.13 47.89 4.18
C PRO A 409 -5.60 46.57 3.55
N ARG A 410 -6.48 45.99 2.72
CA ARG A 410 -6.34 44.86 1.79
C ARG A 410 -5.02 44.81 1.00
N LEU A 411 -4.45 43.61 0.89
CA LEU A 411 -3.56 43.19 -0.20
C LEU A 411 -4.03 41.82 -0.75
N ARG A 412 -4.32 41.77 -2.05
CA ARG A 412 -4.57 40.55 -2.82
C ARG A 412 -3.23 39.88 -3.16
N PRO A 413 -3.18 38.55 -3.35
CA PRO A 413 -2.17 37.95 -4.23
C PRO A 413 -2.81 37.40 -5.51
N SER A 414 -2.33 37.91 -6.63
CA SER A 414 -2.42 37.28 -7.94
C SER A 414 -1.29 36.25 -8.10
N SER A 415 -1.62 35.11 -8.70
CA SER A 415 -0.80 34.24 -9.60
C SER A 415 0.75 34.34 -9.59
N LEU A 416 1.43 33.21 -9.38
CA LEU A 416 2.42 32.54 -10.27
C LEU A 416 3.19 31.43 -9.48
N ILE A 417 3.09 30.15 -9.87
CA ILE A 417 4.09 29.34 -10.61
C ILE A 417 5.32 28.86 -9.79
N MET A 418 5.34 27.54 -9.58
CA MET A 418 6.46 26.58 -9.62
C MET A 418 7.90 27.04 -9.30
N ALA A 419 8.49 26.38 -8.30
CA ALA A 419 9.89 25.94 -8.35
C ALA A 419 10.07 24.64 -7.55
N GLY A 420 9.87 23.50 -8.21
CA GLY A 420 10.25 22.19 -7.70
C GLY A 420 11.77 22.00 -7.83
N ARG A 421 12.48 21.95 -6.72
CA ARG A 421 13.87 21.47 -6.66
C ARG A 421 13.91 20.10 -5.99
N THR A 422 14.23 19.09 -6.79
CA THR A 422 14.59 17.74 -6.34
C THR A 422 15.97 17.77 -5.69
N ALA A 423 16.06 17.41 -4.41
CA ALA A 423 17.32 17.11 -3.74
C ALA A 423 17.63 15.61 -3.92
N SER A 424 18.82 15.25 -4.40
CA SER A 424 19.26 13.84 -4.51
C SER A 424 19.54 13.25 -3.13
N MET A 425 19.47 11.92 -2.95
CA MET A 425 19.69 11.29 -1.64
C MET A 425 21.11 11.50 -1.09
N ALA A 426 22.11 11.72 -1.94
CA ALA A 426 23.44 12.16 -1.50
C ALA A 426 23.40 13.60 -0.95
N SER A 427 22.61 14.49 -1.56
CA SER A 427 22.35 15.83 -1.00
C SER A 427 21.39 15.83 0.19
N ILE A 428 20.61 14.76 0.40
CA ILE A 428 19.74 14.56 1.56
C ILE A 428 20.54 13.95 2.73
N VAL A 429 21.56 13.11 2.48
CA VAL A 429 22.51 12.66 3.52
C VAL A 429 23.48 13.78 3.89
N GLN A 430 23.91 14.60 2.92
CA GLN A 430 24.67 15.83 3.20
C GLN A 430 23.79 16.91 3.87
N LYS A 431 22.49 16.98 3.56
CA LYS A 431 21.52 17.79 4.31
C LYS A 431 21.09 17.17 5.65
N ALA A 432 21.20 15.85 5.84
CA ALA A 432 20.97 15.17 7.11
C ALA A 432 22.14 15.42 8.06
N HIS A 433 23.38 15.48 7.53
CA HIS A 433 24.54 15.97 8.27
C HIS A 433 24.49 17.49 8.53
N ALA A 434 23.90 18.29 7.62
CA ALA A 434 23.75 19.74 7.82
C ALA A 434 22.53 20.15 8.66
N ASN A 435 21.56 19.26 8.92
CA ASN A 435 20.33 19.54 9.67
C ASN A 435 20.16 18.64 10.90
N ALA A 436 21.17 18.56 11.76
CA ALA A 436 21.00 18.15 13.15
C ALA A 436 19.96 19.01 13.94
N GLN A 437 19.38 20.04 13.30
CA GLN A 437 18.33 20.91 13.82
C GLN A 437 16.89 20.51 13.45
N LEU A 438 16.65 19.49 12.59
CA LEU A 438 15.29 19.18 12.08
C LEU A 438 14.45 18.20 12.93
N HIS A 439 14.94 17.73 14.07
CA HIS A 439 14.21 16.76 14.91
C HIS A 439 13.03 17.37 15.70
N GLN A 440 12.76 18.67 15.58
CA GLN A 440 11.82 19.38 16.45
C GLN A 440 10.34 19.38 15.99
N ASN A 441 9.97 18.77 14.84
CA ASN A 441 8.60 18.88 14.28
C ASN A 441 8.01 17.55 13.73
N VAL A 442 8.16 16.42 14.45
CA VAL A 442 7.58 15.13 14.03
C VAL A 442 6.12 15.01 14.47
N ARG A 443 5.17 15.41 13.62
CA ARG A 443 3.72 15.24 13.88
C ARG A 443 3.31 13.79 13.59
N CYS A 444 3.25 12.94 14.62
CA CYS A 444 2.98 11.49 14.50
C CYS A 444 1.49 11.12 14.68
N VAL A 445 0.80 11.82 15.57
CA VAL A 445 -0.55 11.45 16.03
C VAL A 445 -1.62 11.55 14.92
N PRO A 446 -1.63 12.55 14.01
CA PRO A 446 -2.62 12.60 12.94
C PRO A 446 -2.59 11.38 12.00
N GLU A 447 -1.40 10.89 11.67
CA GLU A 447 -1.19 9.68 10.88
C GLU A 447 -1.64 8.42 11.64
N PHE A 448 -1.36 8.35 12.94
CA PHE A 448 -1.86 7.27 13.81
C PHE A 448 -3.39 7.26 13.89
N VAL A 449 -4.04 8.39 14.16
CA VAL A 449 -5.52 8.49 14.24
C VAL A 449 -6.16 8.19 12.89
N SER A 450 -5.51 8.59 11.79
CA SER A 450 -5.95 8.19 10.45
C SER A 450 -5.92 6.66 10.31
N LEU A 451 -4.84 5.97 10.71
CA LEU A 451 -4.75 4.50 10.69
C LEU A 451 -5.82 3.86 11.58
N ALA A 452 -5.99 4.38 12.80
CA ALA A 452 -6.99 3.94 13.76
C ALA A 452 -8.39 3.96 13.15
N SER A 453 -8.75 5.02 12.41
CA SER A 453 -10.06 5.12 11.78
C SER A 453 -10.36 3.99 10.80
N TYR A 454 -9.37 3.50 10.05
CA TYR A 454 -9.54 2.40 9.10
C TYR A 454 -9.66 1.06 9.81
N ILE A 455 -8.75 0.77 10.74
CA ILE A 455 -8.73 -0.53 11.45
C ILE A 455 -9.98 -0.67 12.33
N LEU A 456 -10.35 0.37 13.08
CA LEU A 456 -11.50 0.34 13.97
C LEU A 456 -12.84 0.23 13.21
N ALA A 457 -12.96 0.73 11.99
CA ALA A 457 -14.17 0.57 11.18
C ALA A 457 -14.38 -0.89 10.68
N HIS A 458 -13.32 -1.70 10.64
CA HIS A 458 -13.32 -3.03 10.02
C HIS A 458 -13.02 -4.19 10.96
N ALA A 459 -12.79 -3.93 12.25
CA ALA A 459 -12.36 -4.91 13.25
C ALA A 459 -13.21 -6.22 13.31
N GLY A 460 -14.52 -6.14 13.07
CA GLY A 460 -15.46 -7.26 13.14
C GLY A 460 -15.75 -8.00 11.83
N SER A 461 -14.94 -7.81 10.78
CA SER A 461 -15.28 -8.28 9.42
C SER A 461 -14.98 -9.75 9.13
N THR A 462 -14.13 -10.43 9.90
CA THR A 462 -13.67 -11.81 9.60
C THR A 462 -14.64 -12.90 10.10
N SER A 463 -14.77 -13.99 9.33
CA SER A 463 -15.66 -15.14 9.62
C SER A 463 -15.02 -16.20 10.52
N SER A 464 -13.71 -16.12 10.75
CA SER A 464 -12.94 -16.96 11.68
C SER A 464 -12.68 -16.17 12.95
N GLY A 465 -13.22 -16.59 14.10
CA GLY A 465 -13.08 -15.83 15.35
C GLY A 465 -11.62 -15.49 15.73
N ALA A 466 -11.43 -14.33 16.38
CA ALA A 466 -10.14 -13.80 16.86
C ALA A 466 -9.08 -13.66 15.75
N GLY A 467 -9.35 -12.78 14.78
CA GLY A 467 -8.45 -12.44 13.67
C GLY A 467 -7.43 -11.33 14.00
N ARG A 468 -6.52 -11.05 13.04
CA ARG A 468 -5.46 -10.03 13.13
C ARG A 468 -6.03 -8.63 13.37
N GLU A 469 -7.15 -8.30 12.73
CA GLU A 469 -7.80 -6.99 12.74
C GLU A 469 -8.41 -6.65 14.10
N GLU A 470 -9.04 -7.62 14.75
CA GLU A 470 -9.64 -7.50 16.08
C GLU A 470 -8.58 -7.15 17.12
N ALA A 471 -7.38 -7.72 17.00
CA ALA A 471 -6.29 -7.46 17.91
C ALA A 471 -5.60 -6.10 17.69
N TYR A 472 -5.40 -5.68 16.43
CA TYR A 472 -4.92 -4.33 16.14
C TYR A 472 -5.93 -3.27 16.58
N ALA A 473 -7.23 -3.55 16.45
CA ALA A 473 -8.27 -2.70 16.99
C ALA A 473 -8.17 -2.56 18.52
N GLY A 474 -7.95 -3.68 19.24
CA GLY A 474 -7.67 -3.66 20.67
C GLY A 474 -6.46 -2.79 21.02
N LEU A 475 -5.30 -3.07 20.41
CA LEU A 475 -4.06 -2.31 20.64
C LEU A 475 -4.23 -0.80 20.38
N ILE A 476 -4.96 -0.44 19.33
CA ILE A 476 -5.27 0.96 19.01
C ILE A 476 -6.11 1.60 20.11
N LEU A 477 -7.15 0.92 20.59
CA LEU A 477 -7.99 1.43 21.68
C LEU A 477 -7.18 1.58 22.97
N ASP A 478 -6.25 0.66 23.25
CA ASP A 478 -5.38 0.78 24.42
C ASP A 478 -4.43 1.99 24.31
N ILE A 479 -3.84 2.22 23.13
CA ILE A 479 -3.02 3.42 22.87
C ILE A 479 -3.87 4.69 23.06
N LEU A 480 -5.09 4.72 22.52
CA LEU A 480 -6.01 5.85 22.64
C LEU A 480 -6.43 6.07 24.10
N GLU A 481 -6.62 5.00 24.88
CA GLU A 481 -6.91 5.10 26.32
C GLU A 481 -5.74 5.75 27.06
N GLN A 482 -4.49 5.39 26.74
CA GLN A 482 -3.30 6.03 27.31
C GLN A 482 -3.20 7.51 26.89
N CYS A 483 -3.56 7.85 25.65
CA CYS A 483 -3.61 9.25 25.21
C CYS A 483 -4.57 10.08 26.07
N VAL A 484 -5.76 9.54 26.39
CA VAL A 484 -6.77 10.29 27.14
C VAL A 484 -6.59 10.23 28.66
N ALA A 485 -5.78 9.31 29.16
CA ALA A 485 -5.39 9.24 30.56
C ALA A 485 -4.26 10.22 30.92
N ASP A 486 -3.44 10.64 29.94
CA ASP A 486 -2.38 11.62 30.17
C ASP A 486 -2.91 13.05 30.00
N GLU A 487 -2.85 13.82 31.09
CA GLU A 487 -3.38 15.18 31.14
C GLU A 487 -2.67 16.15 30.16
N GLY A 488 -1.37 15.96 29.92
CA GLY A 488 -0.60 16.78 28.98
C GLY A 488 -1.00 16.53 27.53
N ILE A 489 -1.14 15.26 27.17
CA ILE A 489 -1.64 14.83 25.86
C ILE A 489 -3.09 15.30 25.66
N MET A 490 -3.95 15.15 26.67
CA MET A 490 -5.34 15.62 26.61
C MET A 490 -5.45 17.12 26.37
N ARG A 491 -4.68 17.94 27.11
CA ARG A 491 -4.61 19.39 26.85
C ARG A 491 -4.16 19.68 25.43
N ALA A 492 -3.12 19.00 24.95
CA ALA A 492 -2.63 19.20 23.58
C ALA A 492 -3.70 18.83 22.53
N MET A 493 -4.42 17.70 22.71
CA MET A 493 -5.48 17.26 21.80
C MET A 493 -6.72 18.17 21.81
N CYS A 494 -7.02 18.81 22.95
CA CYS A 494 -8.14 19.74 23.11
C CYS A 494 -7.80 21.17 22.68
N SER A 495 -6.53 21.46 22.40
CA SER A 495 -6.08 22.79 22.00
C SER A 495 -6.58 23.15 20.59
N PRO A 496 -6.88 24.44 20.33
CA PRO A 496 -7.22 24.89 18.99
C PRO A 496 -6.13 24.53 17.99
N PRO A 497 -6.48 24.13 16.77
CA PRO A 497 -5.49 23.75 15.76
C PRO A 497 -4.59 24.94 15.36
N THR A 498 -3.32 24.66 15.12
CA THR A 498 -2.33 25.64 14.64
C THR A 498 -2.30 25.73 13.10
N GLU A 499 -1.86 26.87 12.55
CA GLU A 499 -1.66 27.00 11.10
C GLU A 499 -0.66 25.95 10.60
N GLY A 500 -1.09 25.10 9.66
CA GLY A 500 -0.28 23.99 9.12
C GLY A 500 -0.52 22.63 9.75
N ASP A 501 -1.53 22.46 10.61
CA ASP A 501 -1.96 21.15 11.12
C ASP A 501 -2.31 20.16 10.01
N SER A 502 -1.66 18.99 10.07
CA SER A 502 -1.94 17.87 9.18
C SER A 502 -3.37 17.41 9.41
N ALA A 503 -4.19 17.40 8.36
CA ALA A 503 -5.55 16.88 8.44
C ALA A 503 -5.56 15.39 8.85
N VAL A 504 -6.43 15.02 9.80
CA VAL A 504 -6.78 13.62 10.07
C VAL A 504 -7.76 13.15 9.02
N TRP A 505 -7.55 11.95 8.48
CA TRP A 505 -8.37 11.41 7.42
C TRP A 505 -9.13 10.20 7.93
N LEU A 506 -10.41 10.41 8.20
CA LEU A 506 -11.30 9.39 8.74
C LEU A 506 -11.73 8.39 7.67
N CYS A 507 -11.86 7.12 8.07
CA CYS A 507 -12.45 6.09 7.24
C CYS A 507 -13.90 6.42 6.89
N ARG A 508 -14.25 6.29 5.60
CA ARG A 508 -15.60 6.51 5.05
C ARG A 508 -16.07 5.34 4.20
N GLN A 509 -15.52 4.15 4.44
CA GLN A 509 -15.77 2.94 3.64
C GLN A 509 -17.06 2.20 4.03
N ARG A 510 -17.68 2.54 5.17
CA ARG A 510 -18.89 1.90 5.67
C ARG A 510 -19.98 2.92 5.96
N LEU A 511 -21.21 2.60 5.57
CA LEU A 511 -22.41 3.38 5.91
C LEU A 511 -22.92 2.97 7.30
N PRO A 512 -23.56 3.90 8.06
CA PRO A 512 -23.78 5.31 7.74
C PRO A 512 -22.55 6.19 8.01
N LEU A 513 -22.32 7.18 7.14
CA LEU A 513 -21.15 8.08 7.20
C LEU A 513 -21.26 9.11 8.33
N LEU A 514 -20.11 9.50 8.89
CA LEU A 514 -20.01 10.66 9.78
C LEU A 514 -20.13 11.99 9.01
N PRO A 515 -20.64 13.07 9.63
CA PRO A 515 -20.66 14.41 9.04
C PRO A 515 -19.29 14.88 8.54
N LEU A 516 -19.26 15.63 7.43
CA LEU A 516 -18.03 16.26 6.93
C LEU A 516 -17.70 17.51 7.75
N ARG A 517 -16.43 17.67 8.12
CA ARG A 517 -15.95 18.89 8.78
C ARG A 517 -15.50 19.91 7.74
N ILE A 518 -16.04 21.12 7.81
CA ILE A 518 -15.77 22.21 6.86
C ILE A 518 -14.67 23.16 7.39
N GLY A 519 -14.19 22.96 8.63
CA GLY A 519 -13.15 23.79 9.25
C GLY A 519 -12.16 23.00 10.13
N PRO A 520 -11.07 23.64 10.57
CA PRO A 520 -10.07 23.02 11.44
C PRO A 520 -10.67 22.78 12.83
N ALA A 521 -10.46 21.60 13.39
CA ALA A 521 -11.01 21.19 14.68
C ALA A 521 -9.90 20.58 15.56
N PRO A 522 -10.01 20.71 16.90
CA PRO A 522 -9.11 20.03 17.82
C PRO A 522 -8.99 18.53 17.54
N LEU A 523 -7.81 17.95 17.77
CA LEU A 523 -7.53 16.55 17.50
C LEU A 523 -8.44 15.60 18.31
N ILE A 524 -8.84 16.02 19.52
CA ILE A 524 -9.76 15.26 20.38
C ILE A 524 -11.08 14.93 19.68
N CYS A 525 -11.57 15.83 18.82
CA CYS A 525 -12.77 15.57 18.05
C CYS A 525 -12.58 14.36 17.12
N SER A 526 -11.38 14.15 16.56
CA SER A 526 -11.10 12.98 15.70
C SER A 526 -10.96 11.69 16.51
N ILE A 527 -10.56 11.77 17.78
CA ILE A 527 -10.55 10.64 18.72
C ILE A 527 -11.98 10.16 18.98
N ILE A 528 -12.92 11.09 19.19
CA ILE A 528 -14.35 10.76 19.34
C ILE A 528 -14.90 10.10 18.06
N ASP A 529 -14.52 10.61 16.87
CA ASP A 529 -14.95 10.03 15.60
C ASP A 529 -14.51 8.57 15.41
N VAL A 530 -13.26 8.22 15.77
CA VAL A 530 -12.80 6.84 15.66
C VAL A 530 -13.48 5.90 16.66
N CYS A 531 -13.87 6.39 17.84
CA CYS A 531 -14.71 5.65 18.79
C CYS A 531 -16.12 5.42 18.22
N ILE A 532 -16.73 6.43 17.59
CA ILE A 532 -18.03 6.26 16.92
C ILE A 532 -17.94 5.21 15.81
N LEU A 533 -16.89 5.26 14.97
CA LEU A 533 -16.67 4.25 13.93
C LEU A 533 -16.60 2.84 14.50
N TYR A 534 -15.89 2.65 15.62
CA TYR A 534 -15.79 1.35 16.28
C TYR A 534 -17.16 0.84 16.78
N LEU A 535 -17.85 1.63 17.61
CA LEU A 535 -19.14 1.25 18.22
C LEU A 535 -20.21 0.98 17.16
N ARG A 536 -20.22 1.76 16.08
CA ARG A 536 -21.21 1.70 15.00
C ARG A 536 -21.02 0.47 14.10
N HIS A 537 -19.79 0.14 13.75
CA HIS A 537 -19.52 -0.79 12.64
C HIS A 537 -19.17 -2.23 13.07
N ASN A 538 -18.96 -2.48 14.37
CA ASN A 538 -18.54 -3.79 14.87
C ASN A 538 -19.60 -4.52 15.71
N LEU A 539 -20.87 -4.14 15.59
CA LEU A 539 -21.99 -4.84 16.23
C LEU A 539 -22.18 -6.21 15.57
N SER A 540 -21.91 -7.29 16.30
CA SER A 540 -21.91 -8.66 15.79
C SER A 540 -22.43 -9.66 16.82
N LYS A 541 -22.69 -10.92 16.40
CA LYS A 541 -23.11 -12.00 17.32
C LYS A 541 -22.00 -12.39 18.32
N LYS A 542 -20.74 -12.06 18.03
CA LYS A 542 -19.60 -12.19 18.95
C LYS A 542 -19.04 -10.78 19.18
N LEU A 543 -19.23 -10.25 20.39
CA LEU A 543 -18.69 -8.95 20.76
C LEU A 543 -17.38 -9.13 21.53
N ASP A 544 -16.34 -8.38 21.17
CA ASP A 544 -15.19 -8.20 22.08
C ASP A 544 -15.59 -7.19 23.15
N SER A 545 -16.20 -7.70 24.22
CA SER A 545 -16.63 -6.90 25.36
C SER A 545 -15.50 -6.01 25.92
N GLY A 546 -14.23 -6.42 25.82
CA GLY A 546 -13.07 -5.62 26.25
C GLY A 546 -12.92 -4.35 25.44
N ALA A 547 -12.80 -4.49 24.12
CA ALA A 547 -12.64 -3.36 23.24
C ALA A 547 -13.84 -2.37 23.30
N TYR A 548 -15.07 -2.87 23.50
CA TYR A 548 -16.23 -1.98 23.73
C TYR A 548 -16.12 -1.18 25.04
N VAL A 549 -15.72 -1.82 26.14
CA VAL A 549 -15.52 -1.15 27.43
C VAL A 549 -14.39 -0.12 27.33
N THR A 550 -13.25 -0.46 26.72
CA THR A 550 -12.15 0.50 26.48
C THR A 550 -12.62 1.69 25.64
N CYS A 551 -13.37 1.44 24.56
CA CYS A 551 -13.91 2.50 23.71
C CYS A 551 -14.85 3.45 24.48
N LEU A 552 -15.72 2.91 25.34
CA LEU A 552 -16.60 3.70 26.20
C LEU A 552 -15.83 4.48 27.28
N ASN A 553 -14.78 3.89 27.86
CA ASN A 553 -13.90 4.56 28.81
C ASN A 553 -13.18 5.76 28.19
N ILE A 554 -12.73 5.65 26.93
CA ILE A 554 -12.13 6.76 26.19
C ILE A 554 -13.12 7.93 26.07
N ILE A 555 -14.38 7.62 25.71
CA ILE A 555 -15.45 8.64 25.62
C ILE A 555 -15.72 9.25 27.00
N HIS A 556 -15.86 8.40 28.03
CA HIS A 556 -16.15 8.83 29.41
C HIS A 556 -15.09 9.79 29.94
N ARG A 557 -13.81 9.44 29.80
CA ARG A 557 -12.66 10.29 30.16
C ARG A 557 -12.64 11.60 29.40
N THR A 558 -12.91 11.54 28.10
CA THR A 558 -12.94 12.74 27.27
C THR A 558 -14.00 13.72 27.76
N VAL A 559 -15.24 13.25 27.99
CA VAL A 559 -16.33 14.09 28.52
C VAL A 559 -16.00 14.61 29.92
N PHE A 560 -15.44 13.77 30.79
CA PHE A 560 -15.03 14.15 32.13
C PHE A 560 -13.94 15.24 32.11
N PHE A 561 -12.92 15.09 31.27
CA PHE A 561 -11.87 16.09 31.14
C PHE A 561 -12.42 17.43 30.61
N LEU A 562 -13.23 17.38 29.55
CA LEU A 562 -13.81 18.60 28.95
C LEU A 562 -14.67 19.36 29.97
N GLN A 563 -15.43 18.66 30.83
CA GLN A 563 -16.23 19.34 31.85
C GLN A 563 -15.38 19.91 32.99
N VAL A 564 -14.35 19.18 33.45
CA VAL A 564 -13.45 19.66 34.53
C VAL A 564 -12.71 20.91 34.08
N GLU A 565 -12.14 20.90 32.89
CA GLU A 565 -11.36 22.01 32.33
C GLU A 565 -12.24 23.07 31.63
N ARG A 566 -13.57 22.91 31.66
CA ARG A 566 -14.56 23.80 31.02
C ARG A 566 -14.24 24.09 29.55
N VAL A 567 -13.74 23.08 28.85
CA VAL A 567 -13.39 23.16 27.43
C VAL A 567 -14.62 22.83 26.60
N ARG A 568 -15.09 23.82 25.85
CA ARG A 568 -16.24 23.67 24.94
C ARG A 568 -15.76 23.51 23.52
N ILE A 569 -15.99 22.34 22.94
CA ILE A 569 -15.60 22.02 21.55
C ILE A 569 -16.81 22.02 20.62
N GLU A 570 -16.68 22.70 19.48
CA GLU A 570 -17.65 22.65 18.40
C GLU A 570 -17.55 21.28 17.71
N TYR A 571 -18.55 20.43 17.96
CA TYR A 571 -18.55 19.04 17.54
C TYR A 571 -19.98 18.55 17.29
N HIS A 572 -20.13 17.49 16.48
CA HIS A 572 -21.41 16.89 16.14
C HIS A 572 -21.88 15.90 17.21
N TRP A 573 -22.05 16.41 18.43
CA TRP A 573 -22.37 15.65 19.65
C TRP A 573 -23.57 14.70 19.53
N ASN A 574 -24.58 15.08 18.75
CA ASN A 574 -25.77 14.26 18.54
C ASN A 574 -25.46 12.86 17.96
N GLU A 575 -24.48 12.75 17.04
CA GLU A 575 -24.09 11.45 16.47
C GLU A 575 -23.44 10.52 17.51
N LEU A 576 -22.74 11.08 18.49
CA LEU A 576 -22.17 10.33 19.60
C LEU A 576 -23.29 9.72 20.46
N TRP A 577 -24.26 10.54 20.88
CA TRP A 577 -25.37 10.11 21.73
C TRP A 577 -26.21 9.03 21.04
N ARG A 578 -26.56 9.24 19.77
CA ARG A 578 -27.27 8.24 18.96
C ARG A 578 -26.52 6.91 18.86
N THR A 579 -25.20 6.96 18.67
CA THR A 579 -24.38 5.75 18.54
C THR A 579 -24.31 4.97 19.88
N ILE A 580 -24.18 5.68 21.01
CA ILE A 580 -24.15 5.07 22.35
C ILE A 580 -25.50 4.41 22.67
N ILE A 581 -26.61 5.12 22.45
CA ILE A 581 -27.96 4.58 22.68
C ILE A 581 -28.24 3.38 21.77
N ALA A 582 -27.86 3.45 20.48
CA ALA A 582 -28.01 2.34 19.56
C ALA A 582 -27.23 1.10 20.01
N THR A 583 -26.03 1.29 20.58
CA THR A 583 -25.23 0.21 21.17
C THR A 583 -25.95 -0.42 22.36
N LEU A 584 -26.56 0.38 23.25
CA LEU A 584 -27.34 -0.12 24.39
C LEU A 584 -28.54 -0.96 23.92
N VAL A 585 -29.30 -0.45 22.94
CA VAL A 585 -30.45 -1.16 22.35
C VAL A 585 -30.01 -2.51 21.77
N PHE A 586 -28.90 -2.55 21.05
CA PHE A 586 -28.36 -3.80 20.50
C PHE A 586 -27.98 -4.81 21.59
N VAL A 587 -27.22 -4.34 22.59
CA VAL A 587 -26.76 -5.18 23.69
C VAL A 587 -27.94 -5.79 24.45
N LEU A 588 -28.97 -5.00 24.77
CA LEU A 588 -30.17 -5.48 25.48
C LEU A 588 -31.03 -6.44 24.67
N ALA A 589 -31.10 -6.25 23.35
CA ALA A 589 -31.88 -7.11 22.46
C ALA A 589 -31.22 -8.50 22.22
N LYS A 590 -29.93 -8.65 22.51
CA LYS A 590 -29.14 -9.84 22.16
C LYS A 590 -28.41 -10.50 23.34
N GLN A 591 -28.77 -10.16 24.58
CA GLN A 591 -28.16 -10.72 25.80
C GLN A 591 -28.11 -12.26 25.81
N ASP A 592 -29.12 -12.92 25.24
CA ASP A 592 -29.23 -14.40 25.25
C ASP A 592 -28.40 -15.11 24.16
N VAL A 593 -27.90 -14.39 23.15
CA VAL A 593 -27.30 -14.96 21.92
C VAL A 593 -25.83 -14.56 21.75
N VAL A 594 -25.39 -13.49 22.41
CA VAL A 594 -24.01 -13.00 22.29
C VAL A 594 -23.10 -13.81 23.20
N ALA A 595 -22.14 -14.51 22.60
CA ALA A 595 -21.01 -15.05 23.35
C ALA A 595 -20.13 -13.89 23.80
N SER A 596 -20.19 -13.52 25.07
CA SER A 596 -19.25 -12.57 25.68
C SER A 596 -17.89 -13.25 25.79
N GLY A 597 -16.81 -12.53 25.50
CA GLY A 597 -15.46 -12.99 25.80
C GLY A 597 -15.22 -13.13 27.33
N THR A 598 -14.02 -12.81 27.78
CA THR A 598 -13.64 -12.83 29.21
C THR A 598 -14.40 -11.81 30.07
N ILE A 599 -14.95 -10.75 29.46
CA ILE A 599 -15.69 -9.69 30.16
C ILE A 599 -17.20 -9.86 29.96
N PRO A 600 -18.00 -9.83 31.05
CA PRO A 600 -19.46 -9.85 30.96
C PRO A 600 -20.00 -8.67 30.16
N ILE A 601 -21.00 -8.92 29.31
CA ILE A 601 -21.74 -7.89 28.56
C ILE A 601 -22.30 -6.78 29.47
N GLU A 602 -22.58 -7.12 30.73
CA GLU A 602 -23.00 -6.16 31.76
C GLU A 602 -22.06 -4.97 31.91
N GLN A 603 -20.75 -5.15 31.73
CA GLN A 603 -19.78 -4.04 31.85
C GLN A 603 -19.93 -3.01 30.72
N ILE A 604 -20.40 -3.43 29.54
CA ILE A 604 -20.73 -2.51 28.45
C ILE A 604 -21.93 -1.65 28.86
N ILE A 605 -22.95 -2.26 29.48
CA ILE A 605 -24.15 -1.56 29.95
C ILE A 605 -23.77 -0.53 31.03
N VAL A 606 -22.94 -0.93 32.01
CA VAL A 606 -22.41 -0.02 33.04
C VAL A 606 -21.74 1.19 32.40
N GLY A 607 -20.81 0.96 31.46
CA GLY A 607 -20.08 2.03 30.78
C GLY A 607 -21.01 2.97 30.00
N ILE A 608 -22.01 2.45 29.29
CA ILE A 608 -22.98 3.28 28.56
C ILE A 608 -23.78 4.16 29.53
N VAL A 609 -24.36 3.57 30.58
CA VAL A 609 -25.20 4.31 31.55
C VAL A 609 -24.39 5.40 32.26
N GLN A 610 -23.14 5.12 32.63
CA GLN A 610 -22.26 6.09 33.27
C GLN A 610 -21.89 7.26 32.34
N VAL A 611 -21.57 6.99 31.07
CA VAL A 611 -21.28 8.03 30.08
C VAL A 611 -22.49 8.95 29.89
N LEU A 612 -23.69 8.38 29.79
CA LEU A 612 -24.92 9.16 29.61
C LEU A 612 -25.26 10.00 30.86
N ASP A 613 -25.14 9.44 32.06
CA ASP A 613 -25.35 10.16 33.33
C ASP A 613 -24.36 11.34 33.45
N LEU A 614 -23.08 11.11 33.19
CA LEU A 614 -22.07 12.18 33.18
C LEU A 614 -22.41 13.27 32.16
N ALA A 615 -22.78 12.89 30.93
CA ALA A 615 -23.09 13.84 29.86
C ALA A 615 -24.27 14.74 30.23
N VAL A 616 -25.35 14.17 30.77
CA VAL A 616 -26.54 14.93 31.22
C VAL A 616 -26.19 15.82 32.41
N ALA A 617 -25.46 15.30 33.38
CA ALA A 617 -25.12 16.02 34.60
C ALA A 617 -24.19 17.21 34.38
N CYS A 618 -23.33 17.12 33.36
CA CYS A 618 -22.28 18.10 33.11
C CYS A 618 -22.46 18.83 31.77
N ALA A 619 -23.64 18.76 31.15
CA ALA A 619 -23.94 19.31 29.82
C ALA A 619 -23.45 20.76 29.63
N ASP A 620 -23.74 21.63 30.61
CA ASP A 620 -23.33 23.05 30.60
C ASP A 620 -21.81 23.27 30.68
N GLY A 621 -21.06 22.26 31.14
CA GLY A 621 -19.62 22.30 31.33
C GLY A 621 -18.83 22.21 30.02
N PHE A 622 -19.30 21.38 29.08
CA PHE A 622 -18.52 21.02 27.89
C PHE A 622 -19.25 21.23 26.56
N LEU A 623 -20.58 21.36 26.55
CA LEU A 623 -21.32 21.62 25.31
C LEU A 623 -21.21 23.10 24.90
N PRO A 624 -20.97 23.39 23.61
CA PRO A 624 -20.67 24.75 23.16
C PRO A 624 -21.91 25.65 23.02
N THR A 625 -23.09 25.06 22.80
CA THR A 625 -24.33 25.78 22.48
C THR A 625 -25.53 25.20 23.24
N PRO A 626 -26.56 26.03 23.55
CA PRO A 626 -27.82 25.54 24.12
C PRO A 626 -28.48 24.46 23.25
N GLU A 627 -28.41 24.61 21.93
CA GLU A 627 -28.92 23.63 20.97
C GLU A 627 -28.32 22.23 21.16
N ALA A 628 -27.02 22.13 21.48
CA ALA A 628 -26.39 20.84 21.75
C ALA A 628 -26.91 20.20 23.05
N VAL A 629 -27.29 21.00 24.05
CA VAL A 629 -27.94 20.54 25.28
C VAL A 629 -29.35 20.05 24.98
N HIS A 630 -30.12 20.79 24.18
CA HIS A 630 -31.47 20.40 23.75
C HIS A 630 -31.46 19.04 23.04
N GLN A 631 -30.50 18.83 22.14
CA GLN A 631 -30.33 17.57 21.41
C GLN A 631 -29.98 16.40 22.33
N LEU A 632 -29.12 16.60 23.33
CA LEU A 632 -28.79 15.57 24.33
C LEU A 632 -30.05 15.15 25.11
N VAL A 633 -30.77 16.11 25.68
CA VAL A 633 -31.99 15.83 26.46
C VAL A 633 -33.05 15.16 25.59
N TYR A 634 -33.21 15.61 24.34
CA TYR A 634 -34.11 15.00 23.38
C TYR A 634 -33.81 13.52 23.13
N GLU A 635 -32.55 13.17 22.88
CA GLU A 635 -32.17 11.76 22.67
C GLU A 635 -32.30 10.93 23.96
N MET A 636 -32.16 11.53 25.16
CA MET A 636 -32.44 10.84 26.43
C MET A 636 -33.93 10.52 26.60
N VAL A 637 -34.82 11.48 26.36
CA VAL A 637 -36.27 11.27 26.38
C VAL A 637 -36.66 10.20 25.36
N ARG A 638 -36.06 10.22 24.17
CA ARG A 638 -36.31 9.20 23.14
C ARG A 638 -35.83 7.79 23.56
N ALA A 639 -34.78 7.71 24.37
CA ALA A 639 -34.26 6.46 24.91
C ALA A 639 -35.05 5.94 26.13
N SER A 640 -36.05 6.67 26.62
CA SER A 640 -36.85 6.35 27.81
C SER A 640 -37.33 4.89 27.86
N PRO A 641 -37.95 4.31 26.80
CA PRO A 641 -38.41 2.92 26.86
C PRO A 641 -37.28 1.91 27.08
N THR A 642 -36.09 2.20 26.55
CA THR A 642 -34.90 1.33 26.68
C THR A 642 -34.33 1.40 28.09
N LEU A 643 -34.29 2.60 28.69
CA LEU A 643 -33.79 2.81 30.05
C LEU A 643 -34.78 2.29 31.11
N GLN A 644 -36.09 2.39 30.87
CA GLN A 644 -37.11 1.76 31.70
C GLN A 644 -37.03 0.22 31.65
N GLN A 645 -36.85 -0.36 30.46
CA GLN A 645 -36.60 -1.80 30.32
C GLN A 645 -35.33 -2.22 31.09
N LEU A 646 -34.30 -1.39 31.09
CA LEU A 646 -33.07 -1.66 31.84
C LEU A 646 -33.33 -1.65 33.35
N LYS A 647 -34.15 -0.74 33.87
CA LYS A 647 -34.56 -0.67 35.28
C LYS A 647 -35.26 -1.95 35.75
N GLU A 648 -36.13 -2.52 34.90
CA GLU A 648 -36.82 -3.78 35.21
C GLU A 648 -35.87 -4.99 35.28
N ARG A 649 -34.74 -4.92 34.58
CA ARG A 649 -33.71 -5.98 34.49
C ARG A 649 -32.54 -5.78 35.44
N GLU A 650 -32.49 -4.66 36.16
CA GLU A 650 -31.39 -4.29 37.04
C GLU A 650 -31.40 -5.18 38.29
N GLN A 651 -30.32 -5.95 38.50
CA GLN A 651 -30.19 -6.89 39.62
C GLN A 651 -28.84 -6.75 40.36
N SER A 652 -27.91 -5.92 39.85
CA SER A 652 -26.50 -5.96 40.24
C SER A 652 -26.03 -4.75 41.03
N GLU A 653 -26.88 -3.74 41.21
CA GLU A 653 -26.63 -2.45 41.87
C GLU A 653 -25.50 -1.61 41.25
N LYS A 654 -24.81 -2.10 40.20
CA LYS A 654 -23.58 -1.49 39.65
C LYS A 654 -23.79 -0.15 38.94
N TYR A 655 -24.95 0.03 38.31
CA TYR A 655 -25.31 1.24 37.56
C TYR A 655 -26.63 1.85 38.03
N LYS A 656 -27.20 1.36 39.13
CA LYS A 656 -28.52 1.73 39.61
C LYS A 656 -28.66 3.23 39.91
N HIS A 657 -27.68 3.81 40.60
CA HIS A 657 -27.69 5.25 40.93
C HIS A 657 -27.66 6.11 39.67
N SER A 658 -26.75 5.83 38.72
CA SER A 658 -26.68 6.55 37.44
C SER A 658 -27.94 6.36 36.58
N LEU A 659 -28.53 5.16 36.58
CA LEU A 659 -29.79 4.91 35.88
C LEU A 659 -30.95 5.67 36.52
N GLN A 660 -31.00 5.73 37.85
CA GLN A 660 -32.01 6.50 38.57
C GLN A 660 -31.87 7.99 38.31
N ASP A 661 -30.64 8.52 38.29
CA ASP A 661 -30.35 9.92 37.96
C ASP A 661 -30.85 10.29 36.55
N LEU A 662 -30.61 9.42 35.56
CA LEU A 662 -31.11 9.58 34.19
C LEU A 662 -32.63 9.55 34.11
N LEU A 663 -33.27 8.58 34.79
CA LEU A 663 -34.73 8.44 34.76
C LEU A 663 -35.44 9.61 35.44
N MET A 664 -34.89 10.18 36.52
CA MET A 664 -35.45 11.40 37.14
C MET A 664 -35.47 12.58 36.16
N THR A 665 -34.41 12.71 35.34
CA THR A 665 -34.34 13.75 34.30
C THR A 665 -35.37 13.48 33.19
N ILE A 666 -35.48 12.23 32.74
CA ILE A 666 -36.40 11.82 31.68
C ILE A 666 -37.86 12.02 32.11
N GLU A 667 -38.24 11.55 33.30
CA GLU A 667 -39.61 11.63 33.83
C GLU A 667 -40.09 13.09 33.90
N PHE A 668 -39.22 14.04 34.29
CA PHE A 668 -39.55 15.46 34.28
C PHE A 668 -39.90 15.96 32.88
N TYR A 669 -39.08 15.67 31.88
CA TYR A 669 -39.32 16.16 30.52
C TYR A 669 -40.46 15.41 29.82
N GLU A 670 -40.70 14.13 30.13
CA GLU A 670 -41.87 13.41 29.62
C GLU A 670 -43.19 14.03 30.09
N ASP A 671 -43.28 14.43 31.36
CA ASP A 671 -44.44 15.13 31.94
C ASP A 671 -44.72 16.47 31.23
N GLN A 672 -43.67 17.23 30.91
CA GLN A 672 -43.80 18.48 30.15
C GLN A 672 -44.18 18.28 28.67
N LEU A 673 -44.03 17.07 28.15
CA LEU A 673 -44.29 16.73 26.75
C LEU A 673 -45.67 16.08 26.53
N GLU A 674 -46.46 15.86 27.59
CA GLU A 674 -47.81 15.28 27.49
C GLU A 674 -48.68 16.02 26.47
N GLY A 675 -49.16 15.29 25.45
CA GLY A 675 -50.00 15.82 24.36
C GLY A 675 -49.24 16.36 23.14
N THR A 676 -47.91 16.26 23.09
CA THR A 676 -47.08 16.74 21.98
C THR A 676 -46.69 15.61 21.02
N ASN A 677 -47.14 15.66 19.76
CA ASN A 677 -46.99 14.53 18.80
C ASN A 677 -45.99 14.76 17.64
N SER A 678 -45.43 15.97 17.51
CA SER A 678 -44.42 16.29 16.48
C SER A 678 -43.13 16.69 17.15
N ALA A 679 -41.98 16.18 16.70
CA ALA A 679 -40.75 16.46 17.42
C ALA A 679 -40.14 17.85 17.17
N ASP A 680 -40.63 18.62 16.20
CA ASP A 680 -40.40 20.07 16.16
C ASP A 680 -41.04 20.77 17.36
N ASN A 681 -42.22 20.29 17.78
CA ASN A 681 -42.89 20.82 18.97
C ASN A 681 -42.21 20.30 20.24
N VAL A 682 -41.75 19.04 20.27
CA VAL A 682 -40.95 18.49 21.39
C VAL A 682 -39.69 19.32 21.60
N MET A 683 -38.91 19.57 20.54
CA MET A 683 -37.69 20.38 20.61
C MET A 683 -37.98 21.81 21.08
N ARG A 684 -39.09 22.42 20.65
CA ARG A 684 -39.49 23.75 21.15
C ARG A 684 -39.84 23.78 22.63
N VAL A 685 -40.48 22.73 23.16
CA VAL A 685 -40.80 22.63 24.59
C VAL A 685 -39.53 22.39 25.40
N LEU A 686 -38.67 21.46 24.97
CA LEU A 686 -37.38 21.20 25.61
C LEU A 686 -36.50 22.46 25.65
N ALA A 687 -36.38 23.17 24.53
CA ALA A 687 -35.62 24.42 24.46
C ALA A 687 -36.15 25.46 25.45
N ARG A 688 -37.48 25.63 25.54
CA ARG A 688 -38.09 26.57 26.47
C ARG A 688 -37.78 26.24 27.93
N GLU A 689 -37.90 24.98 28.32
CA GLU A 689 -37.68 24.57 29.71
C GLU A 689 -36.19 24.62 30.08
N ILE A 690 -35.31 24.14 29.20
CA ILE A 690 -33.85 24.16 29.41
C ILE A 690 -33.32 25.60 29.45
N GLU A 691 -33.78 26.49 28.58
CA GLU A 691 -33.36 27.90 28.59
C GLU A 691 -33.88 28.67 29.81
N ARG A 692 -34.98 28.22 30.43
CA ARG A 692 -35.55 28.88 31.60
C ARG A 692 -34.74 28.59 32.86
N ASP A 693 -34.46 27.32 33.12
CA ASP A 693 -33.97 26.86 34.44
C ASP A 693 -32.77 25.88 34.35
N GLY A 694 -32.23 25.63 33.15
CA GLY A 694 -31.18 24.63 32.91
C GLY A 694 -31.73 23.20 32.77
N VAL A 695 -30.85 22.20 32.79
CA VAL A 695 -31.28 20.79 32.73
C VAL A 695 -31.92 20.39 34.06
N HIS A 696 -33.20 20.01 34.04
CA HIS A 696 -33.96 19.60 35.22
C HIS A 696 -33.76 18.13 35.59
N GLY A 697 -34.02 17.76 36.84
CA GLY A 697 -33.94 16.38 37.31
C GLY A 697 -32.50 15.83 37.46
N VAL A 698 -31.49 16.70 37.34
CA VAL A 698 -30.09 16.34 37.51
C VAL A 698 -29.74 16.18 38.99
N SER A 699 -29.26 15.00 39.34
CA SER A 699 -28.77 14.67 40.68
C SER A 699 -27.56 15.52 41.10
N THR A 700 -27.49 15.91 42.38
CA THR A 700 -26.36 16.68 42.95
C THR A 700 -25.16 15.80 43.29
N ARG A 701 -25.20 14.50 42.99
CA ARG A 701 -24.10 13.57 43.23
C ARG A 701 -22.85 13.99 42.46
N GLU A 702 -21.70 14.02 43.12
CA GLU A 702 -20.42 14.20 42.43
C GLU A 702 -20.13 12.97 41.58
N ARG A 703 -19.76 13.19 40.31
CA ARG A 703 -19.33 12.12 39.40
C ARG A 703 -17.81 12.03 39.52
N GLU A 704 -17.34 10.82 39.74
CA GLU A 704 -15.91 10.54 39.84
C GLU A 704 -15.31 10.30 38.45
N GLU A 705 -14.01 10.57 38.33
CA GLU A 705 -13.27 10.17 37.14
C GLU A 705 -13.34 8.64 36.99
N PRO A 706 -13.55 8.11 35.77
CA PRO A 706 -13.45 6.67 35.56
C PRO A 706 -12.10 6.14 36.04
N VAL A 707 -12.16 5.22 37.00
CA VAL A 707 -11.00 4.48 37.51
C VAL A 707 -10.32 3.84 36.30
N SER A 708 -9.04 4.14 36.12
CA SER A 708 -8.18 3.36 35.21
C SER A 708 -8.34 1.92 35.61
N VAL A 709 -8.95 1.11 34.74
CA VAL A 709 -8.96 -0.31 34.99
C VAL A 709 -7.49 -0.71 34.99
N GLU A 710 -6.95 -1.07 36.17
CA GLU A 710 -5.70 -1.82 36.26
C GLU A 710 -5.98 -3.18 35.61
N TYR A 711 -6.03 -3.19 34.28
CA TYR A 711 -6.22 -4.40 33.52
C TYR A 711 -4.95 -5.21 33.71
N LEU A 712 -5.11 -6.39 34.29
CA LEU A 712 -4.06 -7.38 34.50
C LEU A 712 -3.12 -7.40 33.27
N ASP A 713 -1.89 -6.92 33.48
CA ASP A 713 -0.76 -6.86 32.53
C ASP A 713 -0.53 -8.23 31.80
N SER A 714 -1.16 -9.31 32.28
CA SER A 714 -1.07 -10.69 31.80
C SER A 714 -1.93 -11.06 30.57
N GLN A 715 -3.09 -10.45 30.33
CA GLN A 715 -3.93 -10.80 29.15
C GLN A 715 -3.42 -10.15 27.83
N MET A 716 -2.69 -9.04 27.93
CA MET A 716 -2.23 -8.26 26.78
C MET A 716 -1.01 -8.88 26.08
N ALA A 717 -0.03 -9.38 26.86
CA ALA A 717 1.13 -10.08 26.33
C ALA A 717 0.71 -11.34 25.54
N SER A 718 -0.31 -12.07 26.01
CA SER A 718 -0.84 -13.25 25.34
C SER A 718 -1.56 -12.95 24.02
N ARG A 719 -2.19 -11.78 23.88
CA ARG A 719 -2.79 -11.35 22.60
C ARG A 719 -1.70 -10.93 21.61
N ALA A 720 -0.68 -10.19 22.05
CA ALA A 720 0.46 -9.74 21.23
C ALA A 720 1.35 -10.87 20.70
N LEU A 721 1.51 -11.96 21.46
CA LEU A 721 2.30 -13.14 21.07
C LEU A 721 1.66 -13.97 19.95
N ILE A 722 0.35 -13.82 19.68
CA ILE A 722 -0.35 -14.52 18.59
C ILE A 722 0.09 -14.01 17.21
N PHE A 723 0.78 -12.85 17.14
CA PHE A 723 1.18 -12.21 15.87
C PHE A 723 2.53 -12.66 15.30
N LEU A 724 3.23 -13.55 15.98
CA LEU A 724 4.56 -14.02 15.58
C LEU A 724 4.60 -14.94 14.35
N PRO A 725 3.57 -15.76 14.01
CA PRO A 725 3.59 -16.57 12.80
C PRO A 725 3.60 -15.74 11.50
N ALA A 726 3.07 -14.51 11.53
CA ALA A 726 3.00 -13.62 10.36
C ALA A 726 4.31 -12.87 10.07
N LEU A 727 5.30 -12.95 10.97
CA LEU A 727 6.65 -12.40 10.75
C LEU A 727 7.55 -13.35 9.93
N PHE A 728 7.10 -14.58 9.63
CA PHE A 728 7.92 -15.59 8.95
C PHE A 728 7.92 -15.53 7.40
N ASP A 729 7.20 -14.59 6.77
CA ASP A 729 7.20 -14.45 5.30
C ASP A 729 8.31 -13.53 4.75
N LEU A 730 9.21 -13.02 5.59
CA LEU A 730 10.28 -12.13 5.16
C LEU A 730 11.56 -12.84 4.68
N VAL A 731 11.52 -14.12 4.25
CA VAL A 731 12.53 -14.72 3.33
C VAL A 731 11.90 -15.91 2.59
N ASN A 732 11.04 -15.67 1.60
CA ASN A 732 10.65 -16.71 0.65
C ASN A 732 11.27 -16.43 -0.73
N GLY A 733 11.87 -17.47 -1.32
CA GLY A 733 12.17 -17.49 -2.73
C GLY A 733 10.89 -17.60 -3.54
N ALA A 734 10.90 -17.11 -4.78
CA ALA A 734 9.76 -17.26 -5.65
C ALA A 734 9.62 -18.71 -6.14
N THR A 735 8.40 -19.20 -6.27
CA THR A 735 8.14 -20.52 -6.87
C THR A 735 7.22 -20.35 -8.06
N VAL A 736 7.68 -20.74 -9.25
CA VAL A 736 6.86 -20.83 -10.45
C VAL A 736 5.97 -22.06 -10.33
N LEU A 737 4.66 -21.85 -10.27
CA LEU A 737 3.68 -22.92 -10.10
C LEU A 737 3.44 -23.68 -11.41
N SER A 738 3.18 -24.98 -11.31
CA SER A 738 2.90 -25.83 -12.49
C SER A 738 1.58 -25.47 -13.18
N ALA A 739 0.67 -24.81 -12.45
CA ALA A 739 -0.63 -24.40 -12.96
C ALA A 739 -0.50 -23.34 -14.06
N ARG A 740 -1.13 -23.62 -15.21
CA ARG A 740 -1.27 -22.70 -16.33
C ARG A 740 -2.34 -21.66 -15.98
N ALA A 741 -2.04 -20.39 -16.22
CA ALA A 741 -3.01 -19.29 -16.17
C ALA A 741 -3.47 -18.99 -17.61
N GLN A 742 -3.43 -17.73 -18.03
CA GLN A 742 -3.88 -17.32 -19.35
C GLN A 742 -2.85 -17.63 -20.47
N THR A 743 -3.35 -17.81 -21.69
CA THR A 743 -2.52 -17.85 -22.91
C THR A 743 -2.46 -16.45 -23.50
N PHE A 744 -1.27 -15.99 -23.87
CA PHE A 744 -1.09 -14.67 -24.45
C PHE A 744 -1.55 -14.65 -25.91
N ASN A 745 -2.11 -13.51 -26.29
CA ASN A 745 -2.41 -13.10 -27.64
C ASN A 745 -1.31 -12.17 -28.18
N GLY A 746 -0.67 -11.39 -27.31
CA GLY A 746 0.57 -10.70 -27.63
C GLY A 746 0.66 -9.29 -27.06
N VAL A 747 1.65 -8.56 -27.59
CA VAL A 747 1.96 -7.18 -27.23
C VAL A 747 2.14 -6.37 -28.50
N GLY A 748 1.60 -5.16 -28.53
CA GLY A 748 1.66 -4.28 -29.69
C GLY A 748 1.52 -2.80 -29.36
N GLY A 749 1.07 -2.06 -30.37
CA GLY A 749 0.71 -0.66 -30.22
C GLY A 749 0.19 -0.03 -31.50
N SER A 750 -0.15 1.25 -31.38
CA SER A 750 -0.85 2.02 -32.41
C SER A 750 0.07 2.67 -33.45
N GLY A 751 -0.34 2.52 -34.70
CA GLY A 751 0.08 3.25 -35.88
C GLY A 751 -0.63 4.60 -36.06
N ALA A 752 -1.29 5.14 -35.03
CA ALA A 752 -1.93 6.44 -35.14
C ALA A 752 -0.93 7.57 -35.41
N TRP A 753 -1.26 8.41 -36.40
CA TRP A 753 -0.73 9.76 -36.63
C TRP A 753 0.70 9.83 -37.14
N TRP A 754 1.66 9.25 -36.44
CA TRP A 754 3.07 9.29 -36.81
C TRP A 754 3.36 8.78 -38.24
N PRO A 755 2.60 7.85 -38.87
CA PRO A 755 2.83 7.52 -40.27
C PRO A 755 2.76 8.72 -41.22
N ASN A 756 1.88 9.71 -40.93
CA ASN A 756 1.74 10.93 -41.74
C ASN A 756 3.08 11.66 -41.88
N ASP A 757 3.84 11.77 -40.79
CA ASP A 757 5.15 12.39 -40.83
C ASP A 757 6.22 11.44 -41.40
N LEU A 758 6.27 10.21 -40.87
CA LEU A 758 7.35 9.28 -41.18
C LEU A 758 7.31 8.77 -42.62
N HIS A 759 6.19 8.86 -43.33
CA HIS A 759 6.12 8.50 -44.74
C HIS A 759 7.03 9.38 -45.63
N HIS A 760 7.29 10.62 -45.20
CA HIS A 760 8.17 11.56 -45.87
C HIS A 760 9.66 11.33 -45.58
N PHE A 761 9.99 10.43 -44.65
CA PHE A 761 11.38 10.13 -44.32
C PHE A 761 12.04 9.29 -45.42
N PRO A 762 13.38 9.31 -45.53
CA PRO A 762 14.09 8.47 -46.48
C PRO A 762 13.70 6.99 -46.34
N GLU A 763 13.60 6.30 -47.48
CA GLU A 763 13.18 4.90 -47.53
C GLU A 763 14.02 3.98 -46.62
N SER A 764 15.32 4.25 -46.50
CA SER A 764 16.21 3.53 -45.58
C SER A 764 15.79 3.69 -44.11
N VAL A 765 15.35 4.89 -43.70
CA VAL A 765 14.88 5.15 -42.34
C VAL A 765 13.53 4.50 -42.10
N LYS A 766 12.61 4.55 -43.06
CA LYS A 766 11.32 3.86 -42.96
C LYS A 766 11.47 2.35 -42.82
N ARG A 767 12.36 1.72 -43.61
CA ARG A 767 12.65 0.28 -43.49
C ARG A 767 13.29 -0.06 -42.15
N ASN A 768 14.27 0.74 -41.71
CA ASN A 768 14.88 0.56 -40.39
C ASN A 768 13.84 0.68 -39.28
N LEU A 769 12.94 1.65 -39.35
CA LEU A 769 11.83 1.78 -38.40
C LEU A 769 10.92 0.54 -38.41
N SER A 770 10.53 0.04 -39.59
CA SER A 770 9.74 -1.18 -39.68
C SER A 770 10.46 -2.40 -39.06
N ASP A 771 11.79 -2.49 -39.21
CA ASP A 771 12.58 -3.54 -38.55
C ASP A 771 12.63 -3.35 -37.03
N LEU A 772 12.80 -2.11 -36.54
CA LEU A 772 12.77 -1.79 -35.12
C LEU A 772 11.43 -2.13 -34.47
N LEU A 773 10.31 -1.96 -35.17
CA LEU A 773 8.99 -2.27 -34.62
C LEU A 773 8.62 -3.75 -34.73
N PHE A 774 8.78 -4.35 -35.92
CA PHE A 774 8.10 -5.62 -36.21
C PHE A 774 9.04 -6.82 -36.28
N SER A 775 10.35 -6.62 -36.47
CA SER A 775 11.28 -7.76 -36.48
C SER A 775 11.59 -8.22 -35.05
N GLU A 776 11.92 -9.50 -34.88
CA GLU A 776 12.39 -10.07 -33.60
C GLU A 776 13.71 -9.45 -33.11
N LYS A 777 14.50 -8.82 -34.00
CA LYS A 777 15.68 -8.04 -33.61
C LYS A 777 15.30 -6.69 -33.00
N GLY A 778 14.13 -6.16 -33.36
CA GLY A 778 13.50 -4.97 -32.80
C GLY A 778 12.61 -5.32 -31.61
N LEU A 779 11.44 -4.69 -31.51
CA LEU A 779 10.43 -4.98 -30.50
C LEU A 779 9.77 -6.34 -30.69
N GLY A 780 9.76 -6.89 -31.91
CA GLY A 780 9.06 -8.13 -32.23
C GLY A 780 7.57 -8.04 -31.93
N LEU A 781 6.91 -6.92 -32.21
CA LEU A 781 5.49 -6.76 -31.85
C LEU A 781 4.63 -7.87 -32.47
N SER A 782 3.67 -8.34 -31.68
CA SER A 782 2.69 -9.34 -32.11
C SER A 782 1.38 -8.70 -32.58
N SER A 783 1.18 -7.43 -32.26
CA SER A 783 0.01 -6.63 -32.64
C SER A 783 0.42 -5.28 -33.22
N TYR A 784 -0.29 -4.85 -34.26
CA TYR A 784 -0.20 -3.51 -34.83
C TYR A 784 -1.60 -2.96 -35.16
N ARG A 785 -1.95 -1.82 -34.56
CA ARG A 785 -3.24 -1.15 -34.76
C ARG A 785 -3.10 -0.04 -35.81
N TYR A 786 -3.67 -0.23 -36.99
CA TYR A 786 -3.76 0.74 -38.08
C TYR A 786 -4.97 1.66 -37.89
N ASN A 787 -4.72 2.97 -37.83
CA ASN A 787 -5.76 4.00 -37.69
C ASN A 787 -6.43 4.26 -39.04
N LEU A 788 -7.64 3.75 -39.22
CA LEU A 788 -8.48 4.01 -40.38
C LEU A 788 -9.13 5.39 -40.25
N GLY A 789 -8.59 6.37 -40.99
CA GLY A 789 -8.92 7.77 -40.82
C GLY A 789 -10.36 8.18 -41.17
N GLY A 790 -10.86 9.19 -40.44
CA GLY A 790 -12.12 9.88 -40.72
C GLY A 790 -11.98 11.06 -41.69
N GLY A 791 -10.75 11.37 -42.14
CA GLY A 791 -10.45 12.44 -43.11
C GLY A 791 -10.01 13.77 -42.49
N GLY A 792 -9.85 13.83 -41.16
CA GLY A 792 -9.18 14.92 -40.47
C GLY A 792 -9.90 16.28 -40.45
N LEU A 793 -11.15 16.37 -40.91
CA LEU A 793 -11.88 17.64 -40.95
C LEU A 793 -12.11 18.18 -39.54
N GLY A 794 -11.73 19.44 -39.32
CA GLY A 794 -11.84 20.09 -38.01
C GLY A 794 -10.68 19.79 -37.05
N VAL A 795 -9.70 18.97 -37.43
CA VAL A 795 -8.50 18.69 -36.62
C VAL A 795 -7.42 19.72 -36.92
N SER A 796 -6.91 20.41 -35.89
CA SER A 796 -5.88 21.45 -36.06
C SER A 796 -4.45 20.91 -36.14
N THR A 797 -4.23 19.66 -35.72
CA THR A 797 -2.89 19.04 -35.71
C THR A 797 -2.73 18.19 -36.98
N PRO A 798 -1.95 18.61 -37.99
CA PRO A 798 -1.93 17.93 -39.29
C PRO A 798 -1.48 16.46 -39.20
N ALA A 799 -0.48 16.16 -38.37
CA ALA A 799 -0.03 14.78 -38.16
C ALA A 799 -1.14 13.88 -37.58
N ARG A 800 -2.15 14.44 -36.89
CA ARG A 800 -3.27 13.70 -36.28
C ARG A 800 -4.55 13.69 -37.15
N ALA A 801 -4.42 14.06 -38.42
CA ALA A 801 -5.50 14.14 -39.40
C ALA A 801 -5.27 13.12 -40.54
N PRO A 802 -5.42 11.81 -40.29
CA PRO A 802 -5.26 10.79 -41.33
C PRO A 802 -6.26 10.97 -42.48
N GLU A 803 -5.84 10.63 -43.69
CA GLU A 803 -6.73 10.62 -44.85
C GLU A 803 -7.78 9.49 -44.73
N THR A 804 -8.87 9.60 -45.49
CA THR A 804 -9.91 8.57 -45.55
C THR A 804 -10.10 8.07 -46.98
N PHE A 805 -10.34 6.77 -47.14
CA PHE A 805 -10.77 6.22 -48.42
C PHE A 805 -12.15 6.72 -48.84
N TYR A 806 -12.98 7.16 -47.88
CA TYR A 806 -14.36 7.57 -48.14
C TYR A 806 -14.44 8.93 -48.83
N VAL A 807 -15.08 8.98 -50.00
CA VAL A 807 -15.43 10.25 -50.66
C VAL A 807 -16.91 10.57 -50.44
N SER A 808 -17.76 9.57 -50.68
CA SER A 808 -19.20 9.60 -50.42
C SER A 808 -19.73 8.16 -50.41
N GLN A 809 -21.00 7.97 -50.08
CA GLN A 809 -21.62 6.64 -49.98
C GLN A 809 -21.37 5.78 -51.24
N GLY A 810 -20.54 4.73 -51.10
CA GLY A 810 -20.20 3.81 -52.19
C GLY A 810 -19.12 4.29 -53.16
N VAL A 811 -18.52 5.46 -52.94
CA VAL A 811 -17.45 6.05 -53.77
C VAL A 811 -16.20 6.23 -52.92
N TYR A 812 -15.08 5.65 -53.39
CA TYR A 812 -13.83 5.57 -52.63
C TYR A 812 -12.64 6.08 -53.42
N ASN A 813 -11.71 6.73 -52.73
CA ASN A 813 -10.35 7.00 -53.21
C ASN A 813 -9.40 5.96 -52.63
N TRP A 814 -9.18 4.86 -53.34
CA TRP A 814 -8.30 3.76 -52.90
C TRP A 814 -6.81 4.11 -52.81
N SER A 815 -6.42 5.31 -53.29
CA SER A 815 -5.04 5.81 -53.14
C SER A 815 -4.84 6.66 -51.89
N ALA A 816 -5.90 6.94 -51.12
CA ALA A 816 -5.80 7.67 -49.85
C ALA A 816 -5.03 6.86 -48.80
N ASP A 817 -4.42 7.57 -47.85
CA ASP A 817 -3.71 7.03 -46.69
C ASP A 817 -2.58 6.04 -47.04
N ALA A 818 -1.83 6.36 -48.10
CA ALA A 818 -0.65 5.59 -48.50
C ALA A 818 0.40 5.48 -47.37
N GLN A 819 0.41 6.44 -46.46
CA GLN A 819 1.26 6.49 -45.28
C GLN A 819 0.93 5.41 -44.26
N GLY A 820 -0.33 5.27 -43.86
CA GLY A 820 -0.74 4.25 -42.91
C GLY A 820 -0.69 2.85 -43.52
N LEU A 821 -1.10 2.73 -44.80
CA LEU A 821 -0.98 1.47 -45.55
C LEU A 821 0.48 0.99 -45.70
N TYR A 822 1.45 1.89 -45.83
CA TYR A 822 2.86 1.52 -45.88
C TYR A 822 3.29 0.75 -44.63
N PHE A 823 3.00 1.26 -43.43
CA PHE A 823 3.42 0.61 -42.18
C PHE A 823 2.56 -0.60 -41.84
N LEU A 824 1.27 -0.60 -42.20
CA LEU A 824 0.42 -1.78 -42.10
C LEU A 824 0.95 -2.92 -42.99
N LYS A 825 1.34 -2.62 -44.23
CA LYS A 825 1.98 -3.58 -45.13
C LYS A 825 3.33 -4.05 -44.58
N ALA A 826 4.14 -3.13 -44.04
CA ALA A 826 5.44 -3.46 -43.46
C ALA A 826 5.34 -4.39 -42.23
N ALA A 827 4.26 -4.26 -41.44
CA ALA A 827 3.93 -5.16 -40.34
C ALA A 827 3.54 -6.55 -40.87
N ALA A 828 2.65 -6.61 -41.87
CA ALA A 828 2.23 -7.85 -42.52
C ALA A 828 3.42 -8.61 -43.14
N ASP A 829 4.30 -7.90 -43.85
CA ASP A 829 5.46 -8.50 -44.52
C ASP A 829 6.52 -9.04 -43.53
N ARG A 830 6.49 -8.56 -42.28
CA ARG A 830 7.33 -9.07 -41.18
C ARG A 830 6.63 -10.12 -40.31
N GLY A 831 5.42 -10.53 -40.70
CA GLY A 831 4.69 -11.60 -40.05
C GLY A 831 4.06 -11.22 -38.71
N VAL A 832 3.71 -9.95 -38.50
CA VAL A 832 2.93 -9.54 -37.32
C VAL A 832 1.58 -10.28 -37.36
N PRO A 833 1.28 -11.15 -36.37
CA PRO A 833 0.15 -12.07 -36.43
C PRO A 833 -1.20 -11.38 -36.22
N GLN A 834 -1.24 -10.26 -35.49
CA GLN A 834 -2.47 -9.51 -35.23
C GLN A 834 -2.39 -8.12 -35.86
N LEU A 835 -3.16 -7.91 -36.91
CA LEU A 835 -3.33 -6.62 -37.55
C LEU A 835 -4.76 -6.14 -37.30
N THR A 836 -4.90 -4.97 -36.69
CA THR A 836 -6.19 -4.38 -36.31
C THR A 836 -6.40 -3.09 -37.08
N ALA A 837 -7.54 -2.92 -37.73
CA ALA A 837 -8.00 -1.61 -38.18
C ALA A 837 -8.86 -0.99 -37.09
N PHE A 838 -8.60 0.25 -36.68
CA PHE A 838 -9.44 0.94 -35.70
C PHE A 838 -9.82 2.34 -36.17
N VAL A 839 -10.94 2.86 -35.68
CA VAL A 839 -11.51 4.13 -36.14
C VAL A 839 -11.63 5.11 -34.98
N ASN A 840 -10.92 6.24 -35.06
CA ASN A 840 -11.10 7.34 -34.11
C ASN A 840 -12.39 8.13 -34.39
N SER A 841 -12.75 8.30 -35.66
CA SER A 841 -13.94 9.04 -36.08
C SER A 841 -14.44 8.59 -37.45
N GLY A 842 -15.76 8.63 -37.65
CA GLY A 842 -16.35 8.42 -38.96
C GLY A 842 -16.10 9.60 -39.92
N PRO A 843 -16.08 9.37 -41.24
CA PRO A 843 -16.16 10.44 -42.23
C PRO A 843 -17.35 11.39 -42.00
N ARG A 844 -17.26 12.61 -42.54
CA ARG A 844 -18.22 13.72 -42.34
C ARG A 844 -19.71 13.35 -42.46
N ASP A 845 -20.06 12.35 -43.27
CA ASP A 845 -21.45 11.98 -43.51
C ASP A 845 -22.06 11.21 -42.31
N PHE A 846 -21.22 10.66 -41.44
CA PHE A 846 -21.56 9.83 -40.29
C PHE A 846 -21.45 10.54 -38.93
N THR A 847 -21.04 11.81 -38.91
CA THR A 847 -20.95 12.61 -37.68
C THR A 847 -22.03 13.70 -37.64
N THR A 848 -22.51 14.06 -36.45
CA THR A 848 -23.62 15.03 -36.28
C THR A 848 -23.26 16.45 -36.71
N ASN A 849 -21.98 16.82 -36.65
CA ASN A 849 -21.48 18.16 -37.00
C ASN A 849 -20.76 18.21 -38.36
N GLY A 850 -20.66 17.09 -39.07
CA GLY A 850 -19.95 17.02 -40.35
C GLY A 850 -18.42 17.20 -40.25
N GLN A 851 -17.85 17.06 -39.04
CA GLN A 851 -16.41 17.14 -38.78
C GLN A 851 -15.91 15.77 -38.28
N SER A 852 -14.60 15.54 -38.34
CA SER A 852 -13.95 14.33 -37.83
C SER A 852 -13.67 14.39 -36.32
N CYS A 853 -14.12 15.45 -35.63
CA CYS A 853 -13.95 15.61 -34.18
C CYS A 853 -15.07 16.48 -33.56
N GLY A 854 -15.23 16.41 -32.24
CA GLY A 854 -16.16 17.24 -31.46
C GLY A 854 -17.65 16.97 -31.72
N GLY A 855 -17.97 15.94 -32.49
CA GLY A 855 -19.33 15.51 -32.83
C GLY A 855 -19.66 14.13 -32.26
N LEU A 856 -20.92 13.73 -32.42
CA LEU A 856 -21.41 12.40 -32.07
C LEU A 856 -21.58 11.57 -33.35
N PHE A 857 -21.67 10.25 -33.19
CA PHE A 857 -22.16 9.38 -34.25
C PHE A 857 -23.59 9.79 -34.65
N LYS A 858 -23.83 9.93 -35.95
CA LYS A 858 -25.11 10.38 -36.52
C LYS A 858 -26.08 9.21 -36.66
N THR A 859 -27.07 9.17 -35.79
CA THR A 859 -28.16 8.17 -35.84
C THR A 859 -28.82 8.11 -37.22
N GLY A 860 -29.12 6.90 -37.70
CA GLY A 860 -29.72 6.63 -39.00
C GLY A 860 -28.69 6.46 -40.13
N THR A 861 -27.39 6.57 -39.83
CA THR A 861 -26.31 6.38 -40.82
C THR A 861 -25.51 5.08 -40.61
N GLU A 862 -25.96 4.21 -39.69
CA GLU A 862 -25.30 2.95 -39.29
C GLU A 862 -25.04 2.03 -40.48
N ALA A 863 -26.04 1.85 -41.35
CA ALA A 863 -25.91 1.01 -42.54
C ALA A 863 -24.86 1.54 -43.52
N GLY A 864 -24.73 2.87 -43.60
CA GLY A 864 -23.77 3.51 -44.49
C GLY A 864 -22.35 3.44 -43.95
N TYR A 865 -22.19 3.67 -42.65
CA TYR A 865 -20.93 3.52 -41.94
C TYR A 865 -20.43 2.07 -42.00
N ALA A 866 -21.33 1.09 -41.80
CA ALA A 866 -21.02 -0.31 -41.94
C ALA A 866 -20.54 -0.69 -43.36
N GLN A 867 -21.14 -0.11 -44.40
CA GLN A 867 -20.71 -0.32 -45.79
C GLN A 867 -19.30 0.26 -46.01
N TYR A 868 -19.04 1.48 -45.51
CA TYR A 868 -17.72 2.12 -45.57
C TYR A 868 -16.63 1.21 -44.99
N ILE A 869 -16.84 0.73 -43.76
CA ILE A 869 -15.87 -0.12 -43.07
C ILE A 869 -15.68 -1.46 -43.78
N ALA A 870 -16.76 -2.14 -44.15
CA ALA A 870 -16.67 -3.45 -44.78
C ALA A 870 -16.01 -3.39 -46.18
N ASP A 871 -16.30 -2.36 -46.99
CA ASP A 871 -15.64 -2.17 -48.29
C ASP A 871 -14.16 -1.86 -48.14
N THR A 872 -13.80 -1.05 -47.14
CA THR A 872 -12.39 -0.73 -46.87
C THR A 872 -11.61 -1.96 -46.43
N LEU A 873 -12.16 -2.77 -45.52
CA LEU A 873 -11.54 -4.02 -45.10
C LEU A 873 -11.45 -5.03 -46.25
N ASP A 874 -12.49 -5.14 -47.08
CA ASP A 874 -12.48 -5.98 -48.28
C ASP A 874 -11.37 -5.56 -49.26
N HIS A 875 -11.20 -4.25 -49.48
CA HIS A 875 -10.11 -3.74 -50.28
C HIS A 875 -8.74 -4.09 -49.69
N ILE A 876 -8.50 -3.80 -48.41
CA ILE A 876 -7.21 -4.08 -47.75
C ILE A 876 -6.89 -5.59 -47.77
N ILE A 877 -7.87 -6.43 -47.45
CA ILE A 877 -7.67 -7.89 -47.30
C ILE A 877 -7.58 -8.58 -48.66
N ASN A 878 -8.56 -8.37 -49.53
CA ASN A 878 -8.69 -9.15 -50.76
C ASN A 878 -7.99 -8.49 -51.95
N THR A 879 -7.90 -7.16 -52.00
CA THR A 879 -7.21 -6.44 -53.09
C THR A 879 -5.74 -6.20 -52.75
N LEU A 880 -5.42 -5.59 -51.61
CA LEU A 880 -4.05 -5.29 -51.20
C LEU A 880 -3.32 -6.49 -50.57
N ARG A 881 -4.04 -7.57 -50.26
CA ARG A 881 -3.49 -8.82 -49.69
C ARG A 881 -2.80 -8.61 -48.34
N ILE A 882 -3.39 -7.74 -47.50
CA ILE A 882 -2.94 -7.48 -46.14
C ILE A 882 -3.91 -8.16 -45.16
N PRO A 883 -3.47 -9.12 -44.33
CA PRO A 883 -4.34 -9.95 -43.50
C PRO A 883 -4.77 -9.21 -42.22
N VAL A 884 -5.67 -8.24 -42.34
CA VAL A 884 -6.32 -7.61 -41.18
C VAL A 884 -7.22 -8.63 -40.50
N SER A 885 -7.00 -8.86 -39.20
CA SER A 885 -7.67 -9.88 -38.39
C SER A 885 -8.72 -9.31 -37.45
N TYR A 886 -8.64 -8.02 -37.13
CA TYR A 886 -9.57 -7.35 -36.22
C TYR A 886 -9.99 -5.96 -36.70
N LEU A 887 -11.19 -5.57 -36.27
CA LEU A 887 -11.76 -4.25 -36.46
C LEU A 887 -12.24 -3.69 -35.13
N SER A 888 -11.82 -2.48 -34.80
CA SER A 888 -12.41 -1.64 -33.77
C SER A 888 -13.24 -0.51 -34.40
N PRO A 889 -14.57 -0.50 -34.24
CA PRO A 889 -15.45 0.40 -34.96
C PRO A 889 -15.53 1.82 -34.36
N PHE A 890 -15.02 2.01 -33.15
CA PHE A 890 -14.97 3.28 -32.43
C PHE A 890 -13.83 3.25 -31.41
N ASN A 891 -13.28 4.42 -31.10
CA ASN A 891 -12.24 4.65 -30.11
C ASN A 891 -12.76 5.61 -29.04
N GLU A 892 -12.62 5.28 -27.77
CA GLU A 892 -13.14 6.08 -26.65
C GLU A 892 -14.56 6.62 -26.94
N PRO A 893 -15.55 5.73 -27.16
CA PRO A 893 -16.90 6.14 -27.56
C PRO A 893 -17.59 7.04 -26.53
N ASP A 894 -17.03 7.19 -25.33
CA ASP A 894 -17.41 8.12 -24.27
C ASP A 894 -16.91 9.57 -24.48
N ASN A 895 -16.07 9.85 -25.48
CA ASN A 895 -15.45 11.16 -25.72
C ASN A 895 -15.55 11.62 -27.20
N SER A 896 -15.79 12.92 -27.41
CA SER A 896 -15.81 13.54 -28.75
C SER A 896 -14.52 14.26 -29.11
N PHE A 897 -13.65 14.52 -28.13
CA PHE A 897 -12.42 15.31 -28.25
C PHE A 897 -12.62 16.75 -28.75
N GLY A 898 -13.83 17.29 -28.61
CA GLY A 898 -14.15 18.68 -28.94
C GLY A 898 -13.68 19.70 -27.89
N PRO A 899 -13.94 21.00 -28.13
CA PRO A 899 -14.63 21.58 -29.28
C PRO A 899 -13.76 21.69 -30.55
N VAL A 900 -14.39 21.99 -31.69
CA VAL A 900 -13.72 22.22 -33.00
C VAL A 900 -13.15 23.65 -33.05
N PRO A 901 -11.91 23.89 -33.52
CA PRO A 901 -10.96 22.88 -34.02
C PRO A 901 -10.35 22.05 -32.88
N CYS A 902 -10.25 20.74 -33.09
CA CYS A 902 -9.81 19.79 -32.08
C CYS A 902 -8.35 19.41 -32.26
N GLY A 903 -7.71 18.92 -31.19
CA GLY A 903 -6.33 18.43 -31.25
C GLY A 903 -6.17 17.12 -32.06
N GLN A 904 -7.24 16.31 -32.18
CA GLN A 904 -7.25 15.00 -32.85
C GLN A 904 -8.65 14.60 -33.33
N GLU A 905 -8.75 13.55 -34.15
CA GLU A 905 -10.04 12.92 -34.51
C GLU A 905 -10.73 12.29 -33.29
N GLY A 906 -12.07 12.29 -33.30
CA GLY A 906 -12.87 11.74 -32.21
C GLY A 906 -14.37 11.74 -32.50
N MET A 907 -15.07 10.66 -32.17
CA MET A 907 -16.51 10.55 -32.38
C MET A 907 -17.19 9.84 -31.20
N GLN A 908 -17.92 10.62 -30.40
CA GLN A 908 -18.68 10.05 -29.30
C GLN A 908 -19.80 9.15 -29.84
N THR A 909 -19.83 7.90 -29.40
CA THR A 909 -20.85 6.92 -29.79
C THR A 909 -21.59 6.46 -28.54
N ASN A 910 -22.80 7.00 -28.36
CA ASN A 910 -23.56 6.77 -27.14
C ASN A 910 -23.93 5.28 -26.98
N PRO A 911 -24.11 4.77 -25.75
CA PRO A 911 -24.42 3.37 -25.50
C PRO A 911 -25.60 2.83 -26.33
N ASN A 912 -26.65 3.63 -26.51
CA ASN A 912 -27.82 3.26 -27.30
C ASN A 912 -27.57 3.11 -28.82
N GLN A 913 -26.43 3.57 -29.33
CA GLN A 913 -26.06 3.48 -30.75
C GLN A 913 -25.10 2.30 -31.03
N ARG A 914 -24.28 1.89 -30.05
CA ARG A 914 -23.19 0.91 -30.22
C ARG A 914 -23.65 -0.42 -30.81
N ALA A 915 -24.76 -0.97 -30.29
CA ALA A 915 -25.31 -2.23 -30.77
C ALA A 915 -25.76 -2.15 -32.26
N ALA A 916 -26.36 -1.03 -32.68
CA ALA A 916 -26.80 -0.86 -34.06
C ALA A 916 -25.62 -0.76 -35.03
N VAL A 917 -24.55 -0.04 -34.64
CA VAL A 917 -23.29 0.05 -35.40
C VAL A 917 -22.66 -1.32 -35.59
N ILE A 918 -22.48 -2.09 -34.49
CA ILE A 918 -21.88 -3.42 -34.53
C ILE A 918 -22.70 -4.39 -35.39
N ASN A 919 -24.03 -4.40 -35.23
CA ASN A 919 -24.92 -5.23 -36.07
C ASN A 919 -24.79 -4.89 -37.56
N GLY A 920 -24.77 -3.59 -37.90
CA GLY A 920 -24.60 -3.14 -39.27
C GLY A 920 -23.29 -3.65 -39.87
N ILE A 921 -22.17 -3.46 -39.15
CA ILE A 921 -20.83 -3.89 -39.58
C ILE A 921 -20.79 -5.41 -39.75
N TYR A 922 -21.24 -6.18 -38.76
CA TYR A 922 -21.25 -7.63 -38.82
C TYR A 922 -22.02 -8.15 -40.05
N ASN A 923 -23.21 -7.62 -40.30
CA ASN A 923 -24.02 -8.00 -41.48
C ASN A 923 -23.32 -7.69 -42.80
N LYS A 924 -22.57 -6.58 -42.87
CA LYS A 924 -21.79 -6.23 -44.06
C LYS A 924 -20.55 -7.11 -44.22
N LEU A 925 -19.87 -7.47 -43.13
CA LEU A 925 -18.79 -8.46 -43.16
C LEU A 925 -19.32 -9.83 -43.64
N VAL A 926 -20.48 -10.27 -43.19
CA VAL A 926 -21.14 -11.50 -43.67
C VAL A 926 -21.42 -11.42 -45.18
N THR A 927 -21.98 -10.30 -45.64
CA THR A 927 -22.26 -10.07 -47.08
C THR A 927 -21.00 -10.16 -47.94
N LYS A 928 -19.85 -9.76 -47.38
CA LYS A 928 -18.53 -9.82 -48.04
C LYS A 928 -17.77 -11.12 -47.81
N GLY A 929 -18.29 -12.06 -47.01
CA GLY A 929 -17.58 -13.28 -46.64
C GLY A 929 -16.33 -13.04 -45.77
N LEU A 930 -16.32 -11.96 -44.99
CA LEU A 930 -15.21 -11.54 -44.12
C LEU A 930 -15.42 -11.86 -42.64
N GLN A 931 -16.63 -12.28 -42.24
CA GLN A 931 -17.00 -12.53 -40.84
C GLN A 931 -16.15 -13.61 -40.13
N SER A 932 -15.55 -14.53 -40.89
CA SER A 932 -14.64 -15.55 -40.36
C SER A 932 -13.18 -15.12 -40.37
N LYS A 933 -12.85 -13.97 -40.98
CA LYS A 933 -11.50 -13.42 -41.09
C LYS A 933 -11.27 -12.25 -40.14
N VAL A 934 -12.31 -11.43 -39.92
CA VAL A 934 -12.22 -10.19 -39.13
C VAL A 934 -13.11 -10.31 -37.90
N GLY A 935 -12.50 -10.31 -36.72
CA GLY A 935 -13.20 -10.19 -35.44
C GLY A 935 -13.51 -8.73 -35.12
N ILE A 936 -14.73 -8.44 -34.64
CA ILE A 936 -15.08 -7.10 -34.13
C ILE A 936 -14.64 -7.02 -32.67
N MET A 937 -13.82 -6.03 -32.33
CA MET A 937 -13.49 -5.66 -30.95
C MET A 937 -14.29 -4.43 -30.53
N ALA A 938 -14.73 -4.39 -29.28
CA ALA A 938 -15.46 -3.29 -28.64
C ALA A 938 -15.23 -3.42 -27.13
N ASP A 939 -15.17 -2.41 -26.29
CA ASP A 939 -15.75 -1.09 -26.45
C ASP A 939 -14.72 0.00 -26.68
N GLU A 940 -13.46 -0.23 -26.31
CA GLU A 940 -12.36 0.74 -26.40
C GLU A 940 -12.62 2.01 -25.57
N SER A 941 -13.39 1.84 -24.49
CA SER A 941 -13.75 2.90 -23.56
C SER A 941 -12.54 3.43 -22.80
N SER A 942 -12.49 4.75 -22.60
CA SER A 942 -11.36 5.44 -21.95
C SER A 942 -11.25 5.13 -20.45
N ASN A 943 -12.38 4.74 -19.83
CA ASN A 943 -12.56 4.62 -18.39
C ASN A 943 -13.31 3.33 -18.02
N LEU A 944 -12.72 2.53 -17.13
CA LEU A 944 -13.25 1.21 -16.77
C LEU A 944 -14.57 1.30 -16.01
N GLY A 945 -14.72 2.30 -15.14
CA GLY A 945 -15.93 2.51 -14.35
C GLY A 945 -17.12 2.95 -15.20
N LEU A 946 -16.90 3.82 -16.20
CA LEU A 946 -17.93 4.20 -17.16
C LEU A 946 -18.32 3.00 -18.03
N ALA A 947 -17.35 2.26 -18.57
CA ALA A 947 -17.61 1.07 -19.38
C ALA A 947 -18.49 0.06 -18.63
N GLN A 948 -18.16 -0.23 -17.36
CA GLN A 948 -18.94 -1.11 -16.50
C GLN A 948 -20.40 -0.65 -16.34
N ASN A 949 -20.66 0.65 -16.23
CA ASN A 949 -22.02 1.18 -16.08
C ASN A 949 -22.83 1.12 -17.39
N GLU A 950 -22.16 1.11 -18.55
CA GLU A 950 -22.83 1.19 -19.85
C GLU A 950 -23.12 -0.18 -20.47
N TYR A 951 -22.32 -1.21 -20.18
CA TYR A 951 -22.42 -2.54 -20.82
C TYR A 951 -23.81 -3.17 -20.72
N ALA A 952 -24.50 -3.05 -19.58
CA ALA A 952 -25.83 -3.61 -19.40
C ALA A 952 -26.86 -3.10 -20.42
N SER A 953 -26.67 -1.90 -20.98
CA SER A 953 -27.62 -1.28 -21.91
C SER A 953 -27.52 -1.79 -23.35
N TRP A 954 -26.35 -2.27 -23.80
CA TRP A 954 -26.10 -2.53 -25.22
C TRP A 954 -25.33 -3.83 -25.50
N LEU A 955 -24.37 -4.19 -24.66
CA LEU A 955 -23.47 -5.32 -24.92
C LEU A 955 -24.20 -6.66 -25.10
N PRO A 956 -25.24 -7.00 -24.30
CA PRO A 956 -26.00 -8.24 -24.49
C PRO A 956 -26.63 -8.40 -25.87
N GLN A 957 -26.89 -7.30 -26.61
CA GLN A 957 -27.55 -7.32 -27.92
C GLN A 957 -26.62 -7.79 -29.05
N VAL A 958 -25.31 -7.77 -28.82
CA VAL A 958 -24.28 -8.01 -29.86
C VAL A 958 -23.14 -8.92 -29.40
N LEU A 959 -23.27 -9.55 -28.23
CA LEU A 959 -22.23 -10.38 -27.64
C LEU A 959 -21.82 -11.55 -28.56
N ASP A 960 -22.73 -12.08 -29.36
CA ASP A 960 -22.47 -13.13 -30.35
C ASP A 960 -21.63 -12.65 -31.55
N LYS A 961 -21.54 -11.34 -31.77
CA LYS A 961 -20.87 -10.70 -32.91
C LYS A 961 -19.52 -10.08 -32.54
N ILE A 962 -19.27 -9.87 -31.26
CA ILE A 962 -18.01 -9.34 -30.73
C ILE A 962 -17.03 -10.50 -30.53
N ALA A 963 -15.80 -10.34 -30.99
CA ALA A 963 -14.72 -11.30 -30.75
C ALA A 963 -14.10 -11.09 -29.36
N VAL A 964 -13.85 -9.84 -28.97
CA VAL A 964 -13.12 -9.48 -27.74
C VAL A 964 -13.69 -8.21 -27.13
N ILE A 965 -13.69 -8.14 -25.79
CA ILE A 965 -14.04 -6.93 -25.05
C ILE A 965 -12.77 -6.09 -24.78
N CYS A 966 -12.63 -4.93 -25.41
CA CYS A 966 -11.45 -4.06 -25.29
C CYS A 966 -11.72 -2.83 -24.42
N HIS A 967 -10.67 -2.31 -23.77
CA HIS A 967 -10.73 -1.13 -22.90
C HIS A 967 -9.37 -0.45 -22.77
N HIS A 968 -9.40 0.84 -22.44
CA HIS A 968 -8.22 1.63 -22.12
C HIS A 968 -8.03 1.73 -20.61
N THR A 969 -6.83 2.14 -20.17
CA THR A 969 -6.51 2.28 -18.73
C THR A 969 -6.07 3.70 -18.37
N TYR A 970 -6.70 4.71 -18.99
CA TYR A 970 -6.43 6.13 -18.74
C TYR A 970 -6.96 6.65 -17.40
N ASP A 971 -7.77 5.85 -16.70
CA ASP A 971 -8.11 6.03 -15.29
C ASP A 971 -7.05 5.46 -14.32
N PHE A 972 -5.97 4.86 -14.86
CA PHE A 972 -4.79 4.36 -14.14
C PHE A 972 -5.13 3.48 -12.92
N PRO A 973 -5.97 2.43 -13.09
CA PRO A 973 -6.64 1.75 -12.00
C PRO A 973 -5.67 1.04 -11.04
N THR A 974 -6.01 0.99 -9.75
CA THR A 974 -5.40 0.06 -8.80
C THR A 974 -5.51 -1.40 -9.27
N ASP A 975 -4.68 -2.26 -8.70
CA ASP A 975 -4.82 -3.72 -8.85
C ASP A 975 -6.25 -4.18 -8.58
N ALA A 976 -6.86 -3.70 -7.49
CA ALA A 976 -8.20 -4.07 -7.08
C ALA A 976 -9.27 -3.59 -8.08
N ASN A 977 -9.19 -2.34 -8.57
CA ASN A 977 -10.19 -1.82 -9.50
C ASN A 977 -10.09 -2.47 -10.86
N TYR A 978 -8.88 -2.68 -11.35
CA TYR A 978 -8.70 -3.34 -12.62
C TYR A 978 -9.22 -4.80 -12.54
N LEU A 979 -8.89 -5.51 -11.44
CA LEU A 979 -9.40 -6.86 -11.20
C LEU A 979 -10.93 -6.88 -11.08
N SER A 980 -11.52 -5.90 -10.40
CA SER A 980 -12.97 -5.74 -10.29
C SER A 980 -13.63 -5.58 -11.65
N TYR A 981 -13.07 -4.73 -12.53
CA TYR A 981 -13.57 -4.54 -13.88
C TYR A 981 -13.50 -5.85 -14.69
N VAL A 982 -12.34 -6.53 -14.73
CA VAL A 982 -12.19 -7.78 -15.49
C VAL A 982 -13.10 -8.87 -14.96
N ASN A 983 -13.26 -9.00 -13.63
CA ASN A 983 -14.19 -9.95 -13.03
C ASN A 983 -15.65 -9.62 -13.37
N TYR A 984 -16.02 -8.34 -13.40
CA TYR A 984 -17.34 -7.93 -13.86
C TYR A 984 -17.58 -8.33 -15.30
N VAL A 985 -16.64 -8.05 -16.21
CA VAL A 985 -16.76 -8.45 -17.63
C VAL A 985 -16.91 -9.96 -17.75
N LYS A 986 -16.08 -10.74 -17.05
CA LYS A 986 -16.21 -12.21 -17.00
C LYS A 986 -17.57 -12.67 -16.47
N SER A 987 -18.21 -11.94 -15.57
CA SER A 987 -19.54 -12.30 -15.04
C SER A 987 -20.67 -12.11 -16.07
N ILE A 988 -20.58 -11.08 -16.92
CA ILE A 988 -21.62 -10.77 -17.92
C ILE A 988 -21.31 -11.36 -19.31
N ALA A 989 -20.06 -11.70 -19.56
CA ALA A 989 -19.54 -12.21 -20.82
C ALA A 989 -18.48 -13.32 -20.59
N PRO A 990 -18.85 -14.44 -19.94
CA PRO A 990 -17.88 -15.46 -19.47
C PRO A 990 -17.06 -16.13 -20.57
N ASN A 991 -17.54 -16.10 -21.81
CA ASN A 991 -16.85 -16.69 -22.97
C ASN A 991 -16.10 -15.64 -23.80
N LYS A 992 -15.93 -14.42 -23.30
CA LYS A 992 -15.20 -13.35 -23.99
C LYS A 992 -13.94 -13.01 -23.19
N GLU A 993 -12.87 -12.79 -23.94
CA GLU A 993 -11.64 -12.24 -23.39
C GLU A 993 -11.78 -10.73 -23.21
N THR A 994 -11.02 -10.20 -22.26
CA THR A 994 -10.72 -8.77 -22.13
C THR A 994 -9.34 -8.50 -22.72
N TRP A 995 -9.15 -7.38 -23.42
CA TRP A 995 -7.84 -6.91 -23.88
C TRP A 995 -7.60 -5.46 -23.45
N MET A 996 -6.40 -5.16 -22.96
CA MET A 996 -5.94 -3.78 -22.75
C MET A 996 -5.42 -3.21 -24.07
N SER A 997 -6.18 -2.32 -24.70
CA SER A 997 -5.90 -1.87 -26.07
C SER A 997 -5.15 -0.54 -26.17
N GLU A 998 -5.11 0.25 -25.09
CA GLU A 998 -4.51 1.57 -25.12
C GLU A 998 -4.19 2.16 -23.74
N VAL A 999 -3.00 2.75 -23.64
CA VAL A 999 -2.62 3.69 -22.59
C VAL A 999 -1.38 4.47 -23.03
N CYS A 1000 -1.19 5.68 -22.49
CA CYS A 1000 0.01 6.50 -22.66
C CYS A 1000 0.11 7.56 -21.56
N CYS A 1001 1.01 8.52 -21.76
CA CYS A 1001 0.85 9.87 -21.23
C CYS A 1001 0.82 9.89 -19.70
N SER A 1002 1.81 9.20 -19.13
CA SER A 1002 2.05 9.16 -17.70
C SER A 1002 3.55 9.23 -17.44
N VAL A 1003 3.93 10.21 -16.65
CA VAL A 1003 5.27 10.38 -16.10
C VAL A 1003 5.18 10.24 -14.58
N GLY A 1004 6.00 9.35 -14.02
CA GLY A 1004 6.00 9.07 -12.59
C GLY A 1004 7.21 8.26 -12.12
N ALA A 1005 7.07 7.66 -10.95
CA ALA A 1005 8.02 6.74 -10.34
C ALA A 1005 8.18 5.44 -11.15
N ALA A 1006 9.34 4.80 -11.05
CA ALA A 1006 9.66 3.57 -11.77
C ALA A 1006 8.75 2.39 -11.42
N ASP A 1007 8.13 2.40 -10.23
CA ASP A 1007 7.17 1.40 -9.76
C ASP A 1007 5.71 1.73 -10.11
N ALA A 1008 5.49 2.83 -10.87
CA ALA A 1008 4.18 3.34 -11.24
C ALA A 1008 3.21 3.56 -10.06
N SER A 1009 3.74 3.80 -8.85
CA SER A 1009 2.94 4.05 -7.65
C SER A 1009 2.19 5.40 -7.67
N ASP A 1010 2.68 6.36 -8.46
CA ASP A 1010 2.14 7.70 -8.64
C ASP A 1010 1.59 7.95 -10.06
N ARG A 1011 1.35 6.87 -10.83
CA ARG A 1011 0.79 6.91 -12.18
C ARG A 1011 -0.48 7.76 -12.22
N LYS A 1012 -0.58 8.58 -13.26
CA LYS A 1012 -1.69 9.50 -13.53
C LYS A 1012 -1.52 10.07 -14.92
N TRP A 1013 -2.59 10.64 -15.46
CA TRP A 1013 -2.48 11.44 -16.67
C TRP A 1013 -1.55 12.63 -16.43
N SER A 1014 -0.44 12.71 -17.16
CA SER A 1014 0.51 13.81 -17.05
C SER A 1014 1.28 14.07 -18.34
N GLY A 1015 1.50 15.35 -18.61
CA GLY A 1015 2.45 15.80 -19.62
C GLY A 1015 3.89 15.70 -19.12
N GLY A 1016 4.84 15.63 -20.03
CA GLY A 1016 6.27 15.48 -19.78
C GLY A 1016 6.87 14.33 -20.59
N TYR A 1017 8.15 14.44 -20.90
CA TYR A 1017 8.95 13.47 -21.63
C TYR A 1017 10.00 12.89 -20.68
N ASP A 1018 9.96 11.58 -20.44
CA ASP A 1018 10.97 10.84 -19.66
C ASP A 1018 11.55 9.69 -20.50
N PRO A 1019 12.70 9.93 -21.18
CA PRO A 1019 13.33 8.90 -22.00
C PRO A 1019 14.17 7.90 -21.18
N THR A 1020 14.28 8.12 -19.87
CA THR A 1020 15.21 7.40 -19.01
C THR A 1020 14.61 6.07 -18.53
N ILE A 1021 15.43 5.26 -17.86
CA ILE A 1021 14.99 3.97 -17.34
C ILE A 1021 13.82 4.10 -16.37
N ARG A 1022 13.68 5.24 -15.68
CA ARG A 1022 12.53 5.50 -14.81
C ARG A 1022 11.22 5.48 -15.60
N GLY A 1023 11.15 6.22 -16.71
CA GLY A 1023 9.99 6.22 -17.61
C GLY A 1023 9.74 4.85 -18.24
N GLY A 1024 10.81 4.13 -18.61
CA GLY A 1024 10.70 2.78 -19.17
C GLY A 1024 10.14 1.75 -18.17
N LEU A 1025 10.54 1.81 -16.90
CA LEU A 1025 10.03 0.93 -15.85
C LEU A 1025 8.62 1.29 -15.39
N HIS A 1026 8.25 2.57 -15.45
CA HIS A 1026 6.90 3.03 -15.14
C HIS A 1026 5.85 2.27 -15.97
N PHE A 1027 5.98 2.28 -17.29
CA PHE A 1027 5.06 1.54 -18.18
C PHE A 1027 5.25 0.02 -18.11
N ALA A 1028 6.48 -0.48 -17.97
CA ALA A 1028 6.72 -1.91 -17.78
C ALA A 1028 5.99 -2.44 -16.53
N THR A 1029 5.89 -1.64 -15.46
CA THR A 1029 5.16 -2.02 -14.24
C THR A 1029 3.65 -2.04 -14.46
N MET A 1030 3.11 -1.14 -15.28
CA MET A 1030 1.69 -1.15 -15.70
C MET A 1030 1.38 -2.35 -16.61
N MET A 1031 2.30 -2.75 -17.48
CA MET A 1031 2.19 -4.00 -18.25
C MET A 1031 2.18 -5.24 -17.34
N MET A 1032 3.09 -5.30 -16.36
CA MET A 1032 3.11 -6.36 -15.35
C MET A 1032 1.80 -6.43 -14.57
N GLN A 1033 1.19 -5.29 -14.24
CA GLN A 1033 -0.13 -5.25 -13.62
C GLN A 1033 -1.18 -5.96 -14.48
N SER A 1034 -1.27 -5.60 -15.76
CA SER A 1034 -2.25 -6.17 -16.70
C SER A 1034 -2.10 -7.69 -16.82
N PHE A 1035 -0.87 -8.18 -16.98
CA PHE A 1035 -0.62 -9.61 -17.16
C PHE A 1035 -0.68 -10.44 -15.88
N ILE A 1036 -0.25 -9.91 -14.74
CA ILE A 1036 -0.14 -10.69 -13.49
C ILE A 1036 -1.41 -10.61 -12.66
N VAL A 1037 -1.94 -9.39 -12.47
CA VAL A 1037 -3.03 -9.13 -11.52
C VAL A 1037 -4.36 -9.55 -12.13
N VAL A 1038 -4.68 -9.03 -13.32
CA VAL A 1038 -6.01 -9.20 -13.93
C VAL A 1038 -6.03 -10.23 -15.05
N GLN A 1039 -4.84 -10.73 -15.42
CA GLN A 1039 -4.65 -11.80 -16.39
C GLN A 1039 -5.12 -11.45 -17.80
N GLU A 1040 -4.88 -10.21 -18.25
CA GLU A 1040 -5.09 -9.86 -19.65
C GLU A 1040 -4.27 -10.80 -20.55
N THR A 1041 -4.83 -11.13 -21.71
CA THR A 1041 -4.13 -11.92 -22.75
C THR A 1041 -3.38 -11.02 -23.72
N HIS A 1042 -3.70 -9.72 -23.75
CA HIS A 1042 -3.22 -8.76 -24.74
C HIS A 1042 -2.94 -7.39 -24.14
N TYR A 1043 -1.91 -6.72 -24.64
CA TYR A 1043 -1.57 -5.34 -24.25
C TYR A 1043 -1.07 -4.55 -25.46
N ASP A 1044 -1.78 -3.47 -25.81
CA ASP A 1044 -1.34 -2.50 -26.80
C ASP A 1044 -1.04 -1.15 -26.14
N PHE A 1045 0.16 -0.62 -26.40
CA PHE A 1045 0.47 0.78 -26.08
C PHE A 1045 -0.22 1.71 -27.08
N TRP A 1046 -0.36 3.00 -26.76
CA TRP A 1046 -0.88 3.97 -27.72
C TRP A 1046 0.09 4.20 -28.90
N THR A 1047 0.64 5.40 -29.11
CA THR A 1047 1.48 5.62 -30.29
C THR A 1047 2.86 4.96 -30.15
N LEU A 1048 3.26 4.18 -31.15
CA LEU A 1048 4.61 3.62 -31.20
C LEU A 1048 5.68 4.70 -31.41
N LEU A 1049 5.32 5.80 -32.09
CA LEU A 1049 6.19 6.95 -32.33
C LEU A 1049 5.54 8.27 -31.98
N SER A 1050 6.37 9.25 -31.58
CA SER A 1050 5.91 10.60 -31.26
C SER A 1050 6.90 11.69 -31.67
N SER A 1051 6.37 12.83 -32.11
CA SER A 1051 7.13 14.07 -32.33
C SER A 1051 7.18 14.96 -31.08
N MET A 1052 6.51 14.57 -29.99
CA MET A 1052 6.35 15.36 -28.77
C MET A 1052 7.57 15.27 -27.84
N ILE A 1053 8.79 15.44 -28.37
CA ILE A 1053 10.03 15.44 -27.57
C ILE A 1053 10.08 16.63 -26.59
N GLY A 1054 9.45 17.76 -26.95
CA GLY A 1054 9.45 18.97 -26.14
C GLY A 1054 10.70 19.85 -26.27
N CYS A 1055 11.56 19.56 -27.24
CA CYS A 1055 12.77 20.33 -27.54
C CYS A 1055 13.16 20.18 -29.02
N SER A 1056 14.14 20.97 -29.47
CA SER A 1056 14.78 20.81 -30.78
C SER A 1056 16.05 19.94 -30.66
N PRO A 1057 16.07 18.72 -31.21
CA PRO A 1057 17.23 17.83 -31.10
C PRO A 1057 18.50 18.36 -31.77
N LEU A 1058 18.38 19.10 -32.88
CA LEU A 1058 19.56 19.70 -33.52
C LEU A 1058 20.12 20.88 -32.71
N GLY A 1059 19.25 21.68 -32.10
CA GLY A 1059 19.67 22.81 -31.27
C GLY A 1059 20.20 22.37 -29.90
N ASN A 1060 19.72 21.25 -29.37
CA ASN A 1060 20.15 20.68 -28.10
C ASN A 1060 20.17 19.14 -28.15
N PRO A 1061 21.24 18.51 -28.66
CA PRO A 1061 21.29 17.06 -28.85
C PRO A 1061 21.14 16.23 -27.56
N SER A 1062 21.42 16.78 -26.37
CA SER A 1062 21.27 16.06 -25.11
C SER A 1062 19.81 16.01 -24.62
N CYS A 1063 18.92 16.84 -25.17
CA CYS A 1063 17.54 16.91 -24.71
C CYS A 1063 16.74 15.65 -25.01
N VAL A 1064 17.09 14.91 -26.08
CA VAL A 1064 16.45 13.62 -26.40
C VAL A 1064 16.70 12.55 -25.35
N ASN A 1065 17.75 12.70 -24.54
CA ASN A 1065 18.11 11.78 -23.45
C ASN A 1065 17.78 12.33 -22.06
N SER A 1066 17.15 13.50 -21.99
CA SER A 1066 16.90 14.22 -20.73
C SER A 1066 15.41 14.40 -20.48
N ILE A 1067 15.02 14.30 -19.21
CA ILE A 1067 13.64 14.53 -18.79
C ILE A 1067 13.29 16.00 -19.01
N ASN A 1068 12.12 16.28 -19.58
CA ASN A 1068 11.59 17.64 -19.69
C ASN A 1068 10.07 17.67 -19.56
N THR A 1069 9.51 18.84 -19.24
CA THR A 1069 8.07 19.03 -19.02
C THR A 1069 7.32 19.55 -20.26
N SER A 1070 8.04 19.87 -21.33
CA SER A 1070 7.44 20.45 -22.55
C SER A 1070 7.01 19.37 -23.55
N GLY A 1071 7.57 18.16 -23.45
CA GLY A 1071 7.22 17.01 -24.25
C GLY A 1071 6.13 16.14 -23.64
N TRP A 1072 5.91 14.97 -24.23
CA TRP A 1072 4.96 13.96 -23.80
C TRP A 1072 5.58 12.57 -23.80
N GLN A 1073 5.13 11.72 -22.89
CA GLN A 1073 5.53 10.31 -22.81
C GLN A 1073 4.46 9.46 -23.50
N ASP A 1074 4.29 9.70 -24.80
CA ASP A 1074 3.27 9.10 -25.66
C ASP A 1074 3.86 8.20 -26.74
N GLY A 1075 5.18 8.25 -26.99
CA GLY A 1075 5.89 7.38 -27.93
C GLY A 1075 6.88 6.42 -27.27
N LEU A 1076 7.25 5.34 -27.99
CA LEU A 1076 8.41 4.50 -27.67
C LEU A 1076 9.68 5.03 -28.35
N ILE A 1077 9.54 5.49 -29.58
CA ILE A 1077 10.57 6.10 -30.42
C ILE A 1077 10.13 7.52 -30.76
N TYR A 1078 11.05 8.47 -30.73
CA TYR A 1078 10.74 9.87 -31.04
C TYR A 1078 11.47 10.35 -32.29
N TYR A 1079 10.94 11.40 -32.91
CA TYR A 1079 11.52 12.06 -34.07
C TYR A 1079 11.40 13.57 -33.96
N ASP A 1080 12.22 14.30 -34.72
CA ASP A 1080 12.23 15.77 -34.68
C ASP A 1080 10.93 16.33 -35.27
N PRO A 1081 10.14 17.13 -34.53
CA PRO A 1081 8.93 17.75 -35.07
C PRO A 1081 9.22 18.73 -36.24
N ASN A 1082 10.46 19.19 -36.40
CA ASN A 1082 10.87 20.12 -37.46
C ASN A 1082 11.65 19.44 -38.60
N TYR A 1083 11.56 18.11 -38.74
CA TYR A 1083 12.30 17.35 -39.75
C TYR A 1083 12.13 17.91 -41.17
N ALA A 1084 10.94 18.43 -41.49
CA ALA A 1084 10.63 18.97 -42.81
C ALA A 1084 11.43 20.25 -43.13
N GLN A 1085 11.74 21.06 -42.10
CA GLN A 1085 12.49 22.31 -42.26
C GLN A 1085 13.99 22.10 -42.15
N ASN A 1086 14.44 21.18 -41.31
CA ASN A 1086 15.86 21.04 -40.95
C ASN A 1086 16.52 19.76 -41.50
N GLY A 1087 15.77 18.84 -42.10
CA GLY A 1087 16.28 17.59 -42.67
C GLY A 1087 16.71 16.54 -41.64
N ASN A 1088 16.32 16.68 -40.36
CA ASN A 1088 16.68 15.74 -39.30
C ASN A 1088 15.72 14.53 -39.28
N PHE A 1089 16.14 13.46 -39.96
CA PHE A 1089 15.38 12.20 -40.03
C PHE A 1089 15.80 11.17 -38.96
N ALA A 1090 16.45 11.60 -37.88
CA ALA A 1090 16.89 10.69 -36.83
C ALA A 1090 15.72 10.10 -36.03
N LEU A 1091 15.90 8.86 -35.57
CA LEU A 1091 14.99 8.16 -34.66
C LEU A 1091 15.64 8.06 -33.29
N TYR A 1092 14.94 8.53 -32.26
CA TYR A 1092 15.42 8.60 -30.88
C TYR A 1092 14.71 7.55 -30.03
N LEU A 1093 15.39 6.45 -29.73
CA LEU A 1093 14.85 5.37 -28.92
C LEU A 1093 14.91 5.74 -27.44
N THR A 1094 13.79 5.62 -26.73
CA THR A 1094 13.76 5.80 -25.27
C THR A 1094 14.02 4.47 -24.54
N LYS A 1095 14.26 4.51 -23.24
CA LYS A 1095 14.27 3.28 -22.43
C LYS A 1095 12.92 2.56 -22.41
N HIS A 1096 11.82 3.23 -22.74
CA HIS A 1096 10.52 2.59 -22.92
C HIS A 1096 10.51 1.65 -24.14
N TYR A 1097 11.17 2.01 -25.24
CA TYR A 1097 11.38 1.08 -26.37
C TYR A 1097 12.09 -0.20 -25.88
N TRP A 1098 13.16 -0.05 -25.11
CA TRP A 1098 13.93 -1.20 -24.65
C TRP A 1098 13.19 -2.06 -23.62
N THR A 1099 12.40 -1.46 -22.72
CA THR A 1099 11.55 -2.26 -21.81
C THR A 1099 10.42 -2.96 -22.57
N MET A 1100 9.79 -2.30 -23.55
CA MET A 1100 8.80 -2.92 -24.43
C MET A 1100 9.38 -4.09 -25.23
N LYS A 1101 10.65 -4.00 -25.64
CA LYS A 1101 11.35 -5.08 -26.36
C LYS A 1101 11.37 -6.41 -25.59
N HIS A 1102 11.45 -6.37 -24.26
CA HIS A 1102 11.32 -7.58 -23.43
C HIS A 1102 9.96 -8.23 -23.59
N PHE A 1103 8.89 -7.46 -23.46
CA PHE A 1103 7.54 -8.00 -23.58
C PHE A 1103 7.24 -8.46 -25.01
N GLY A 1104 7.55 -7.65 -26.04
CA GLY A 1104 7.27 -8.01 -27.42
C GLY A 1104 8.00 -9.27 -27.91
N ASN A 1105 9.19 -9.59 -27.38
CA ASN A 1105 9.92 -10.80 -27.75
C ASN A 1105 9.58 -12.04 -26.90
N PHE A 1106 9.10 -11.87 -25.66
CA PHE A 1106 8.88 -12.98 -24.73
C PHE A 1106 7.42 -13.20 -24.30
N VAL A 1107 6.51 -12.32 -24.67
CA VAL A 1107 5.05 -12.43 -24.47
C VAL A 1107 4.40 -12.51 -25.85
N LYS A 1108 4.40 -13.72 -26.41
CA LYS A 1108 3.98 -14.01 -27.80
C LYS A 1108 2.65 -14.75 -27.85
N PRO A 1109 1.90 -14.65 -28.96
CA PRO A 1109 0.72 -15.48 -29.20
C PRO A 1109 1.01 -16.96 -28.96
N GLY A 1110 0.16 -17.62 -28.18
CA GLY A 1110 0.27 -19.05 -27.85
C GLY A 1110 1.20 -19.37 -26.67
N PHE A 1111 1.98 -18.41 -26.17
CA PHE A 1111 2.75 -18.61 -24.95
C PHE A 1111 1.82 -18.53 -23.73
N VAL A 1112 2.16 -19.24 -22.66
CA VAL A 1112 1.26 -19.39 -21.49
C VAL A 1112 1.89 -18.84 -20.24
N ARG A 1113 1.11 -18.06 -19.48
CA ARG A 1113 1.55 -17.56 -18.18
C ARG A 1113 1.45 -18.66 -17.11
N HIS A 1114 2.44 -18.69 -16.23
CA HIS A 1114 2.40 -19.45 -14.98
C HIS A 1114 2.31 -18.50 -13.79
N ALA A 1115 1.58 -18.89 -12.75
CA ALA A 1115 1.55 -18.16 -11.50
C ALA A 1115 2.90 -18.28 -10.77
N VAL A 1116 3.29 -17.24 -10.04
CA VAL A 1116 4.50 -17.22 -9.23
C VAL A 1116 4.09 -16.85 -7.81
N ASP A 1117 4.49 -17.68 -6.85
CA ASP A 1117 4.17 -17.52 -5.43
C ASP A 1117 5.44 -17.23 -4.61
N GLY A 1118 5.28 -16.75 -3.37
CA GLY A 1118 6.39 -16.59 -2.42
C GLY A 1118 7.32 -15.40 -2.67
N SER A 1119 6.95 -14.43 -3.53
CA SER A 1119 7.74 -13.22 -3.75
C SER A 1119 6.90 -11.95 -3.77
N ASN A 1120 7.39 -10.92 -3.08
CA ASN A 1120 6.84 -9.55 -3.15
C ASN A 1120 7.22 -8.82 -4.45
N THR A 1121 8.16 -9.37 -5.24
CA THR A 1121 8.50 -8.85 -6.56
C THR A 1121 7.60 -9.48 -7.61
N ARG A 1122 6.99 -8.66 -8.46
CA ARG A 1122 6.21 -9.15 -9.60
C ARG A 1122 7.14 -9.83 -10.62
N ILE A 1123 6.99 -11.14 -10.77
CA ILE A 1123 7.70 -11.96 -11.76
C ILE A 1123 6.68 -12.50 -12.74
N LEU A 1124 6.87 -12.19 -14.02
CA LEU A 1124 6.07 -12.77 -15.11
C LEU A 1124 6.77 -14.04 -15.61
N ALA A 1125 6.18 -15.20 -15.31
CA ALA A 1125 6.64 -16.48 -15.82
C ALA A 1125 5.85 -16.87 -17.07
N VAL A 1126 6.56 -17.08 -18.17
CA VAL A 1126 5.99 -17.36 -19.50
C VAL A 1126 6.57 -18.65 -20.06
N GLU A 1127 5.71 -19.56 -20.47
CA GLU A 1127 6.08 -20.82 -21.09
C GLU A 1127 5.77 -20.79 -22.59
N SER A 1128 6.73 -21.26 -23.38
CA SER A 1128 6.60 -21.61 -24.80
C SER A 1128 6.81 -23.12 -24.98
N ASP A 1129 6.63 -23.64 -26.19
CA ASP A 1129 6.86 -25.05 -26.49
C ASP A 1129 8.29 -25.50 -26.17
N THR A 1130 9.27 -24.60 -26.31
CA THR A 1130 10.70 -24.92 -26.20
C THR A 1130 11.39 -24.30 -24.98
N ALA A 1131 10.78 -23.35 -24.29
CA ALA A 1131 11.44 -22.60 -23.22
C ALA A 1131 10.47 -22.04 -22.16
N PHE A 1132 10.99 -21.82 -20.96
CA PHE A 1132 10.43 -20.94 -19.94
C PHE A 1132 11.18 -19.61 -19.93
N THR A 1133 10.46 -18.51 -19.76
CA THR A 1133 11.02 -17.16 -19.67
C THR A 1133 10.49 -16.47 -18.44
N LEU A 1134 11.37 -15.87 -17.64
CA LEU A 1134 11.01 -15.09 -16.45
C LEU A 1134 11.37 -13.64 -16.69
N LEU A 1135 10.43 -12.71 -16.48
CA LEU A 1135 10.65 -11.27 -16.54
C LEU A 1135 10.40 -10.67 -15.15
N ALA A 1136 11.30 -9.82 -14.66
CA ALA A 1136 11.11 -9.14 -13.38
C ALA A 1136 11.69 -7.73 -13.38
N ILE A 1137 11.00 -6.83 -12.68
CA ILE A 1137 11.37 -5.41 -12.55
C ILE A 1137 11.91 -5.18 -11.14
N ASN A 1138 13.05 -4.50 -11.05
CA ASN A 1138 13.51 -3.85 -9.84
C ASN A 1138 13.43 -2.34 -10.02
N PRO A 1139 12.42 -1.67 -9.45
CA PRO A 1139 12.26 -0.22 -9.58
C PRO A 1139 13.16 0.56 -8.60
N TYR A 1140 13.88 -0.12 -7.71
CA TYR A 1140 14.64 0.48 -6.62
C TYR A 1140 16.13 0.62 -6.95
N THR A 1141 16.82 1.51 -6.25
CA THR A 1141 18.22 1.84 -6.52
C THR A 1141 19.22 0.84 -5.92
N THR A 1142 18.76 -0.24 -5.29
CA THR A 1142 19.59 -1.30 -4.71
C THR A 1142 19.41 -2.60 -5.47
N GLN A 1143 20.49 -3.36 -5.63
CA GLN A 1143 20.42 -4.68 -6.24
C GLN A 1143 19.67 -5.62 -5.30
N THR A 1144 18.78 -6.44 -5.85
CA THR A 1144 18.16 -7.55 -5.14
C THR A 1144 18.52 -8.86 -5.82
N THR A 1145 18.43 -9.96 -5.10
CA THR A 1145 18.61 -11.31 -5.67
C THR A 1145 17.47 -12.16 -5.18
N ILE A 1146 16.77 -12.78 -6.12
CA ILE A 1146 15.59 -13.59 -5.83
C ILE A 1146 15.92 -15.04 -6.19
N PRO A 1147 15.92 -15.97 -5.23
CA PRO A 1147 15.96 -17.39 -5.55
C PRO A 1147 14.61 -17.78 -6.16
N VAL A 1148 14.61 -18.44 -7.32
CA VAL A 1148 13.40 -18.88 -8.01
C VAL A 1148 13.43 -20.36 -8.32
N SER A 1149 12.47 -21.11 -7.76
CA SER A 1149 12.30 -22.54 -8.03
C SER A 1149 11.11 -22.78 -8.98
N PHE A 1150 11.04 -23.98 -9.55
CA PHE A 1150 9.89 -24.43 -10.35
C PHE A 1150 9.22 -25.60 -9.61
N GLN A 1151 7.91 -25.50 -9.39
CA GLN A 1151 7.11 -26.51 -8.70
C GLN A 1151 7.14 -27.85 -9.45
N ASP A 1152 7.12 -27.81 -10.79
CA ASP A 1152 7.29 -29.01 -11.61
C ASP A 1152 8.77 -29.41 -11.66
N THR A 1153 9.13 -30.31 -10.74
CA THR A 1153 10.49 -30.87 -10.64
C THR A 1153 10.86 -31.83 -11.78
N SER A 1154 9.90 -32.19 -12.64
CA SER A 1154 10.18 -32.99 -13.84
C SER A 1154 10.79 -32.14 -14.96
N LEU A 1155 10.56 -30.82 -14.95
CA LEU A 1155 11.14 -29.91 -15.94
C LEU A 1155 12.67 -29.93 -15.86
N ARG A 1156 13.29 -30.21 -17.01
CA ARG A 1156 14.73 -30.06 -17.20
C ARG A 1156 14.97 -28.74 -17.92
N LEU A 1157 15.40 -27.74 -17.15
CA LEU A 1157 15.62 -26.39 -17.64
C LEU A 1157 17.12 -26.07 -17.71
N GLN A 1158 17.53 -25.44 -18.80
CA GLN A 1158 18.87 -24.90 -18.97
C GLN A 1158 18.78 -23.41 -19.27
N ALA A 1159 19.42 -22.56 -18.46
CA ALA A 1159 19.50 -21.15 -18.77
C ALA A 1159 20.34 -20.92 -20.03
N THR A 1160 19.82 -20.15 -20.98
CA THR A 1160 20.43 -19.92 -22.29
C THR A 1160 20.76 -18.46 -22.52
N HIS A 1161 19.87 -17.55 -22.12
CA HIS A 1161 20.04 -16.10 -22.30
C HIS A 1161 19.53 -15.33 -21.08
N THR A 1162 20.21 -14.22 -20.79
CA THR A 1162 19.69 -13.18 -19.89
C THR A 1162 19.80 -11.83 -20.59
N TYR A 1163 18.70 -11.09 -20.64
CA TYR A 1163 18.66 -9.73 -21.18
C TYR A 1163 18.34 -8.74 -20.07
N ARG A 1164 19.02 -7.59 -20.05
CA ARG A 1164 18.76 -6.54 -19.07
C ARG A 1164 18.66 -5.18 -19.72
N THR A 1165 17.67 -4.41 -19.30
CA THR A 1165 17.55 -2.98 -19.58
C THR A 1165 17.65 -2.22 -18.27
N SER A 1166 18.61 -1.29 -18.19
CA SER A 1166 18.89 -0.45 -17.02
C SER A 1166 19.19 0.98 -17.47
N ALA A 1167 19.70 1.85 -16.59
CA ALA A 1167 20.14 3.18 -17.01
C ALA A 1167 21.23 3.12 -18.10
N THR A 1168 22.16 2.17 -18.00
CA THR A 1168 23.34 2.05 -18.88
C THR A 1168 23.24 0.91 -19.90
N GLU A 1169 22.21 0.06 -19.79
CA GLU A 1169 22.05 -1.12 -20.63
C GLU A 1169 20.74 -1.05 -21.42
N ASP A 1170 20.81 -1.41 -22.70
CA ASP A 1170 19.68 -1.43 -23.65
C ASP A 1170 19.48 -2.85 -24.17
N PHE A 1171 18.59 -3.61 -23.53
CA PHE A 1171 18.38 -5.03 -23.83
C PHE A 1171 19.70 -5.82 -23.92
N ALA A 1172 20.65 -5.50 -23.04
CA ALA A 1172 22.00 -6.03 -23.08
C ALA A 1172 22.03 -7.50 -22.65
N SER A 1173 22.84 -8.31 -23.32
CA SER A 1173 23.12 -9.68 -22.86
C SER A 1173 23.97 -9.60 -21.59
N VAL A 1174 23.49 -10.21 -20.50
CA VAL A 1174 24.18 -10.25 -19.22
C VAL A 1174 24.40 -11.69 -18.75
N GLY A 1175 25.05 -11.85 -17.60
CA GLY A 1175 25.35 -13.17 -17.04
C GLY A 1175 24.10 -14.06 -16.88
N LEU A 1176 24.27 -15.34 -17.15
CA LEU A 1176 23.22 -16.35 -16.95
C LEU A 1176 22.91 -16.51 -15.45
N PRO A 1177 21.64 -16.79 -15.10
CA PRO A 1177 21.28 -17.10 -13.73
C PRO A 1177 21.94 -18.41 -13.35
N VAL A 1178 22.40 -18.50 -12.10
CA VAL A 1178 23.03 -19.71 -11.60
C VAL A 1178 21.94 -20.59 -11.00
N LEU A 1179 21.78 -21.80 -11.53
CA LEU A 1179 21.03 -22.84 -10.84
C LEU A 1179 21.89 -23.34 -9.70
N SER A 1180 21.33 -23.28 -8.50
CA SER A 1180 21.85 -24.04 -7.40
C SER A 1180 20.71 -24.42 -6.49
N ASN A 1181 20.80 -25.58 -5.86
CA ASN A 1181 19.87 -25.95 -4.80
C ASN A 1181 18.41 -26.12 -5.23
N GLY A 1182 18.19 -26.43 -6.52
CA GLY A 1182 16.85 -26.50 -7.09
C GLY A 1182 16.24 -25.13 -7.42
N SER A 1183 16.97 -24.05 -7.19
CA SER A 1183 16.52 -22.67 -7.41
C SER A 1183 17.51 -21.90 -8.30
N TRP A 1184 16.97 -21.10 -9.22
CA TRP A 1184 17.72 -20.16 -10.03
C TRP A 1184 17.93 -18.86 -9.27
N SER A 1185 19.18 -18.42 -9.13
CA SER A 1185 19.49 -17.13 -8.54
C SER A 1185 19.30 -16.02 -9.58
N LEU A 1186 18.19 -15.28 -9.47
CA LEU A 1186 17.86 -14.17 -10.36
C LEU A 1186 18.39 -12.86 -9.78
N ILE A 1187 19.43 -12.30 -10.40
CA ILE A 1187 20.04 -11.03 -9.97
C ILE A 1187 19.31 -9.86 -10.62
N LEU A 1188 18.66 -9.05 -9.79
CA LEU A 1188 17.92 -7.86 -10.17
C LEU A 1188 18.76 -6.60 -9.88
N ALA A 1189 19.44 -6.09 -10.89
CA ALA A 1189 20.23 -4.86 -10.77
C ALA A 1189 19.35 -3.66 -10.37
N PRO A 1190 19.92 -2.62 -9.74
CA PRO A 1190 19.21 -1.38 -9.45
C PRO A 1190 18.48 -0.82 -10.67
N THR A 1191 17.23 -0.39 -10.49
CA THR A 1191 16.41 0.31 -11.49
C THR A 1191 16.53 -0.37 -12.86
N SER A 1192 16.11 -1.64 -12.93
CA SER A 1192 16.25 -2.45 -14.15
C SER A 1192 15.05 -3.37 -14.40
N LEU A 1193 14.88 -3.75 -15.67
CA LEU A 1193 14.05 -4.86 -16.11
C LEU A 1193 14.99 -5.95 -16.62
N THR A 1194 14.85 -7.16 -16.09
CA THR A 1194 15.67 -8.31 -16.50
C THR A 1194 14.78 -9.46 -16.96
N THR A 1195 15.20 -10.14 -18.02
CA THR A 1195 14.57 -11.34 -18.56
C THR A 1195 15.55 -12.49 -18.61
N TRP A 1196 15.16 -13.63 -18.06
CA TRP A 1196 15.93 -14.88 -18.09
C TRP A 1196 15.19 -15.92 -18.93
N VAL A 1197 15.90 -16.57 -19.85
CA VAL A 1197 15.36 -17.58 -20.76
C VAL A 1197 15.97 -18.94 -20.44
N PHE A 1198 15.10 -19.94 -20.23
CA PHE A 1198 15.41 -21.30 -19.86
C PHE A 1198 14.89 -22.27 -20.92
N SER A 1199 15.77 -22.93 -21.68
CA SER A 1199 15.35 -23.93 -22.65
C SER A 1199 14.91 -25.23 -21.95
N LYS A 1200 13.84 -25.85 -22.46
CA LYS A 1200 13.40 -27.19 -22.05
C LYS A 1200 14.31 -28.24 -22.70
N VAL A 1201 14.99 -29.02 -21.88
CA VAL A 1201 15.84 -30.13 -22.31
C VAL A 1201 14.96 -31.38 -22.37
N LYS A 1202 15.00 -32.10 -23.51
CA LYS A 1202 14.28 -33.36 -23.70
C LYS A 1202 14.96 -34.53 -23.00
#